data_AF-A0A1Q5Q8B6-F1
#
_entry.id   AF-A0A1Q5Q8B6-F1
#
_cell.length_a   1.000
_cell.length_b   1.000
_cell.length_c   1.000
_cell.angle_alpha   90.00
_cell.angle_beta   90.00
_cell.angle_gamma   90.00
#
_symmetry.space_group_name_H-M   'P 1'
#
loop_
_entity.id
_entity.type
_entity.pdbx_description
1 polymer ?
#
loop_
_entity_poly.entity_id
_entity_poly.type
_entity_poly.pdbx_seq_one_letter_code
_entity_poly.pdbx_strand_id
1 'polypeptide(L)'
;MAGRLRHHLRIECSLWSLPLHFLDKYSPRHTISCPCAGTALVLAHSIRRALPNRLRSYHTIRHLKKRLYFPHKQTNNLPNMAQINYRTINIDVLDPESSVNFPMDTLLPGNLPEPTNSGAAASVAQQVRQLLRSGDPEGALKHVLDTAPLGGDQQAKDVHLATVIDVLQGIRQGEMLKVLEGVISGEGGTERADCLMKYIYKGMAVQSSTSGSQSPSSRKTLSPQATGSGFSQVQARNFGEGGGGQQMTGAAFSPPVQTANTEEAFCQKFVFTAFTNQAGNQTQMSATQLLNPKAESRRRGDALKVNISAGEGLQDVLKSNLGPSGTLKMLVDGAGGIKLTKDGNVLLREMQIQNPTAVMIARAATAQDDITGDGTTSVVLLVGELLKQADRHISEGLHPRVITDGYETSKTEALKFLDKFKLERTIDRELLLSVARTSLSTKLNHALAEKLTPDIVDAVLAIHRAPEKPDLHMIEIMTMQHRTLADTQLIRGLALDHGARHPDMPKRVENAFILTLNVSLEYEKSEINSGFYYSSAEQRDKLVESERKFVDAKLAKIVELKKQVCGNDPKKGFVVINQKGIDPLSLDVLVKNGILALRRAKRRNMERLQLVCGGVAQNSVDDMTPDVLGWAGLVYEHQLGEEKYTFVEEVKDPKSVTILIKGPNQHTIAQVKDAVRDGLRSVYNTIVDGCVIPGAGAFQVACAQHLKSDAFGKTVKGKAKWGVEAFADALLVIPKTLAANSGHDVQDSLAAMWDEGKQGNIAGLDLNTGDVMDPVQEGVYDSYRVLRNCIASSTGIASNLLLCDELLKARQMGRSGGPGGMEE
;
A
#
# COMPACT_ATOMS: atom_id res chain seq x y z
N MET A 1 -61.21 9.45 16.42
CA MET A 1 -59.99 9.02 17.14
C MET A 1 -59.70 7.57 16.80
N ALA A 2 -58.61 7.29 16.09
CA ALA A 2 -58.10 5.97 15.66
C ALA A 2 -56.63 6.16 15.23
N GLY A 3 -55.76 5.14 15.14
CA GLY A 3 -55.91 3.70 15.36
C GLY A 3 -54.52 3.02 15.53
N ARG A 4 -54.48 1.68 15.64
CA ARG A 4 -53.25 0.88 15.87
C ARG A 4 -52.36 0.73 14.62
N LEU A 5 -51.14 0.17 14.82
CA LEU A 5 -50.17 -0.46 13.86
C LEU A 5 -48.85 0.35 13.68
N ARG A 6 -47.64 -0.21 13.42
CA ARG A 6 -46.98 -1.52 13.71
C ARG A 6 -45.47 -1.40 13.30
N HIS A 7 -44.60 -2.26 13.86
CA HIS A 7 -43.25 -2.67 13.37
C HIS A 7 -42.05 -1.69 13.31
N HIS A 8 -40.86 -2.30 13.42
CA HIS A 8 -39.53 -1.75 13.10
C HIS A 8 -39.30 -1.62 11.59
N LEU A 9 -38.42 -0.69 11.19
CA LEU A 9 -37.25 -1.02 10.34
C LEU A 9 -36.18 0.10 10.40
N ARG A 10 -34.90 -0.29 10.24
CA ARG A 10 -33.78 0.63 9.91
C ARG A 10 -33.65 0.69 8.39
N ILE A 11 -33.11 1.80 7.86
CA ILE A 11 -32.09 1.83 6.79
C ILE A 11 -31.55 3.27 6.67
N GLU A 12 -30.27 3.39 6.28
CA GLU A 12 -29.57 4.65 6.01
C GLU A 12 -29.52 4.90 4.49
N CYS A 13 -29.34 6.15 4.04
CA CYS A 13 -28.05 6.64 3.48
C CYS A 13 -28.18 7.96 2.67
N SER A 14 -27.09 8.73 2.67
CA SER A 14 -26.56 9.64 1.63
C SER A 14 -27.48 10.39 0.66
N LEU A 15 -27.35 11.73 0.62
CA LEU A 15 -26.94 12.50 -0.58
C LEU A 15 -26.81 14.00 -0.27
N TRP A 16 -25.66 14.62 -0.58
CA TRP A 16 -25.48 16.09 -0.66
C TRP A 16 -24.41 16.39 -1.72
N SER A 17 -24.59 17.43 -2.55
CA SER A 17 -23.72 17.64 -3.72
C SER A 17 -23.71 19.09 -4.25
N LEU A 18 -22.54 19.75 -4.15
CA LEU A 18 -22.07 20.88 -5.01
C LEU A 18 -22.88 22.20 -4.93
N PRO A 19 -22.52 23.32 -5.63
CA PRO A 19 -21.29 23.63 -6.42
C PRO A 19 -20.63 25.04 -6.11
N LEU A 20 -19.59 25.42 -6.90
CA LEU A 20 -19.09 26.80 -7.21
C LEU A 20 -18.28 27.59 -6.14
N HIS A 21 -17.47 28.63 -6.47
CA HIS A 21 -16.41 28.80 -7.52
C HIS A 21 -15.58 30.12 -7.31
N PHE A 22 -14.24 30.05 -7.50
CA PHE A 22 -13.29 31.08 -8.04
C PHE A 22 -13.22 32.57 -7.61
N LEU A 23 -11.99 33.04 -7.27
CA LEU A 23 -11.22 34.27 -7.69
C LEU A 23 -10.25 34.73 -6.56
N ASP A 24 -8.92 34.77 -6.73
CA ASP A 24 -8.02 35.85 -7.26
C ASP A 24 -7.76 37.04 -6.27
N LYS A 25 -6.59 37.72 -6.14
CA LYS A 25 -5.36 37.81 -6.97
C LYS A 25 -4.15 38.50 -6.26
N TYR A 26 -2.91 38.30 -6.77
CA TYR A 26 -1.62 39.07 -6.58
C TYR A 26 -0.93 39.15 -5.17
N SER A 27 0.38 39.48 -4.97
CA SER A 27 1.73 39.14 -5.54
C SER A 27 2.84 40.05 -4.89
N PRO A 28 4.15 40.15 -5.29
CA PRO A 28 5.19 39.22 -5.83
C PRO A 28 6.62 39.40 -5.17
N ARG A 29 7.67 38.73 -5.73
CA ARG A 29 9.15 38.92 -5.56
C ARG A 29 9.77 38.31 -4.29
N HIS A 30 10.95 37.65 -4.32
CA HIS A 30 12.22 38.00 -4.98
C HIS A 30 12.92 36.87 -5.79
N THR A 31 13.95 37.25 -6.55
CA THR A 31 14.92 36.41 -7.28
C THR A 31 16.37 36.85 -6.96
N ILE A 32 17.40 36.25 -7.59
CA ILE A 32 18.88 36.50 -7.45
C ILE A 32 19.49 35.70 -6.27
N SER A 33 20.61 34.96 -6.37
CA SER A 33 21.39 34.47 -7.53
C SER A 33 22.29 33.27 -7.15
N CYS A 34 22.69 32.46 -8.14
CA CYS A 34 23.86 31.56 -8.04
C CYS A 34 25.03 32.12 -8.88
N PRO A 35 26.24 32.24 -8.32
CA PRO A 35 27.46 32.50 -9.09
C PRO A 35 28.40 31.28 -9.14
N CYS A 36 28.78 30.92 -10.37
CA CYS A 36 30.10 30.44 -10.80
C CYS A 36 30.81 29.28 -10.07
N ALA A 37 31.19 28.25 -10.86
CA ALA A 37 32.25 27.32 -10.50
C ALA A 37 33.65 27.95 -10.66
N GLY A 38 34.66 27.41 -9.96
CA GLY A 38 36.07 27.62 -10.33
C GLY A 38 37.05 27.84 -9.18
N THR A 39 37.57 26.77 -8.58
CA THR A 39 38.96 26.73 -8.09
C THR A 39 39.39 25.27 -7.88
N ALA A 40 40.60 24.92 -8.31
CA ALA A 40 41.17 23.58 -8.17
C ALA A 40 42.63 23.68 -7.70
N LEU A 41 43.05 22.71 -6.88
CA LEU A 41 44.38 22.59 -6.23
C LEU A 41 44.80 23.75 -5.32
N VAL A 42 45.18 23.41 -4.08
CA VAL A 42 46.50 23.69 -3.47
C VAL A 42 46.59 23.01 -2.08
N LEU A 43 47.80 22.85 -1.55
CA LEU A 43 48.13 22.44 -0.17
C LEU A 43 47.80 20.99 0.26
N ALA A 44 48.59 20.05 -0.27
CA ALA A 44 48.94 18.85 0.47
C ALA A 44 50.25 19.07 1.26
N HIS A 45 50.18 19.41 2.56
CA HIS A 45 51.25 19.16 3.56
C HIS A 45 50.82 19.47 5.01
N SER A 46 50.69 18.45 5.86
CA SER A 46 51.00 18.56 7.31
C SER A 46 51.17 17.18 7.99
N ILE A 47 52.39 16.91 8.45
CA ILE A 47 52.77 16.25 9.73
C ILE A 47 51.88 15.06 10.19
N ARG A 48 52.22 13.79 9.92
CA ARG A 48 53.20 12.93 10.65
C ARG A 48 53.18 13.00 12.20
N ARG A 49 52.55 12.00 12.86
CA ARG A 49 53.16 11.07 13.88
C ARG A 49 52.12 10.44 14.83
N ALA A 50 51.81 9.15 14.65
CA ALA A 50 51.41 8.19 15.71
C ALA A 50 51.45 6.74 15.19
N LEU A 51 52.45 5.97 15.61
CA LEU A 51 52.73 4.52 15.39
C LEU A 51 53.64 4.06 16.56
N PRO A 52 53.94 2.76 16.80
CA PRO A 52 53.72 1.54 16.00
C PRO A 52 52.82 0.51 16.78
N ASN A 53 52.83 -0.83 16.67
CA ASN A 53 53.68 -1.83 15.98
C ASN A 53 52.96 -3.20 15.84
N ARG A 54 53.66 -4.21 15.29
CA ARG A 54 53.34 -5.66 15.15
C ARG A 54 52.42 -6.02 13.96
N LEU A 55 52.76 -6.95 13.07
CA LEU A 55 53.98 -7.79 12.91
C LEU A 55 54.33 -8.00 11.41
N ARG A 56 55.54 -8.49 11.11
CA ARG A 56 56.08 -8.69 9.74
C ARG A 56 56.22 -10.18 9.37
N SER A 57 56.09 -10.47 8.06
CA SER A 57 56.97 -11.33 7.23
C SER A 57 56.75 -10.96 5.75
N TYR A 58 57.78 -10.72 4.90
CA TYR A 58 58.62 -11.68 4.14
C TYR A 58 57.78 -12.70 3.31
N HIS A 59 57.97 -12.99 2.01
CA HIS A 59 58.79 -12.47 0.87
C HIS A 59 58.44 -13.32 -0.41
N THR A 60 58.63 -13.01 -1.72
CA THR A 60 59.06 -11.81 -2.51
C THR A 60 58.71 -11.97 -4.02
N ILE A 61 58.73 -10.85 -4.79
CA ILE A 61 58.99 -10.71 -6.26
C ILE A 61 57.91 -11.15 -7.31
N ARG A 62 57.81 -10.28 -8.34
CA ARG A 62 57.04 -10.31 -9.61
C ARG A 62 57.04 -11.64 -10.39
N HIS A 63 55.87 -12.09 -10.90
CA HIS A 63 55.46 -12.04 -12.34
C HIS A 63 54.13 -12.80 -12.61
N LEU A 64 53.46 -12.48 -13.73
CA LEU A 64 52.27 -13.16 -14.32
C LEU A 64 50.98 -13.11 -13.46
N LYS A 65 49.75 -12.88 -13.95
CA LYS A 65 49.21 -12.63 -15.30
C LYS A 65 49.16 -13.81 -16.30
N LYS A 66 48.66 -14.99 -15.87
CA LYS A 66 47.87 -15.95 -16.71
C LYS A 66 47.32 -17.15 -15.91
N ARG A 67 46.08 -17.56 -16.26
CA ARG A 67 45.44 -18.90 -16.14
C ARG A 67 45.45 -19.69 -14.81
N LEU A 68 44.23 -20.02 -14.35
CA LEU A 68 43.71 -21.30 -13.84
C LEU A 68 42.16 -21.18 -14.05
N TYR A 69 41.35 -22.16 -14.48
CA TYR A 69 41.46 -23.62 -14.66
C TYR A 69 40.86 -24.13 -16.01
N PHE A 70 41.13 -25.40 -16.32
CA PHE A 70 40.44 -26.36 -17.22
C PHE A 70 40.86 -27.76 -16.72
N PRO A 71 40.25 -28.91 -17.11
CA PRO A 71 38.95 -29.13 -17.78
C PRO A 71 38.05 -30.14 -17.00
N HIS A 72 36.89 -30.52 -17.56
CA HIS A 72 36.32 -31.87 -17.34
C HIS A 72 35.67 -32.43 -18.62
N LYS A 73 35.40 -33.74 -18.64
CA LYS A 73 35.17 -34.55 -19.86
C LYS A 73 33.73 -34.55 -20.39
N GLN A 74 33.59 -34.93 -21.66
CA GLN A 74 32.34 -35.26 -22.37
C GLN A 74 31.68 -36.55 -21.84
N THR A 75 30.35 -36.62 -21.86
CA THR A 75 29.54 -37.73 -22.46
C THR A 75 28.06 -37.33 -22.58
N ASN A 76 27.29 -38.05 -23.40
CA ASN A 76 25.92 -37.70 -23.81
C ASN A 76 24.85 -38.05 -22.75
N ASN A 77 23.75 -37.27 -22.68
CA ASN A 77 22.39 -37.70 -23.08
C ASN A 77 21.29 -36.67 -22.74
N LEU A 78 20.13 -36.84 -23.40
CA LEU A 78 18.83 -36.12 -23.25
C LEU A 78 18.73 -34.72 -23.92
N PRO A 79 17.52 -34.34 -24.42
CA PRO A 79 17.37 -33.25 -25.39
C PRO A 79 17.17 -31.85 -24.79
N ASN A 80 17.57 -30.82 -25.53
CA ASN A 80 17.52 -29.41 -25.14
C ASN A 80 16.09 -28.84 -25.15
N MET A 81 15.74 -28.12 -24.07
CA MET A 81 14.58 -27.20 -24.01
C MET A 81 14.94 -25.91 -23.22
N ALA A 82 16.17 -25.40 -23.42
CA ALA A 82 16.66 -24.20 -22.72
C ALA A 82 17.79 -23.47 -23.49
N GLN A 83 17.48 -22.79 -24.59
CA GLN A 83 18.36 -21.76 -25.19
C GLN A 83 17.58 -20.53 -25.67
N ILE A 84 16.96 -19.81 -24.73
CA ILE A 84 16.58 -18.41 -24.94
C ILE A 84 17.74 -17.55 -24.41
N ASN A 85 18.66 -17.19 -25.30
CA ASN A 85 19.82 -16.35 -24.97
C ASN A 85 19.41 -14.88 -24.84
N TYR A 86 19.01 -14.45 -23.65
CA TYR A 86 18.83 -13.03 -23.35
C TYR A 86 20.17 -12.29 -23.41
N ARG A 87 20.35 -11.41 -24.41
CA ARG A 87 21.41 -10.39 -24.39
C ARG A 87 20.96 -9.24 -23.49
N THR A 88 21.57 -9.10 -22.32
CA THR A 88 21.44 -7.90 -21.49
C THR A 88 22.18 -6.73 -22.13
N ILE A 89 21.45 -5.85 -22.82
CA ILE A 89 21.99 -4.61 -23.42
C ILE A 89 21.87 -3.49 -22.38
N ASN A 90 22.98 -2.81 -22.08
CA ASN A 90 22.97 -1.61 -21.25
C ASN A 90 22.67 -0.39 -22.13
N ILE A 91 21.40 0.03 -22.14
CA ILE A 91 20.86 0.97 -23.13
C ILE A 91 21.53 2.35 -23.04
N ASP A 92 21.87 2.81 -21.84
CA ASP A 92 22.45 4.13 -21.59
C ASP A 92 23.96 4.24 -21.92
N VAL A 93 24.59 3.12 -22.35
CA VAL A 93 26.05 3.03 -22.60
C VAL A 93 26.36 2.71 -24.08
N LEU A 94 25.36 2.40 -24.91
CA LEU A 94 25.55 2.27 -26.35
C LEU A 94 25.22 3.57 -27.09
N ASP A 95 26.27 4.25 -27.58
CA ASP A 95 26.17 5.00 -28.83
C ASP A 95 26.59 4.04 -29.98
N PRO A 96 25.63 3.45 -30.71
CA PRO A 96 25.89 2.33 -31.61
C PRO A 96 26.59 2.72 -32.93
N GLU A 97 26.84 4.01 -33.16
CA GLU A 97 27.44 4.51 -34.41
C GLU A 97 28.87 5.06 -34.22
N SER A 98 29.45 4.90 -33.03
CA SER A 98 30.83 5.32 -32.77
C SER A 98 31.84 4.48 -33.55
N SER A 99 32.32 5.01 -34.68
CA SER A 99 33.36 4.44 -35.55
C SER A 99 34.73 4.23 -34.86
N VAL A 100 34.87 4.70 -33.62
CA VAL A 100 36.04 4.44 -32.76
C VAL A 100 36.03 3.00 -32.21
N ASN A 101 34.86 2.38 -32.08
CA ASN A 101 34.70 1.08 -31.41
C ASN A 101 34.55 -0.12 -32.38
N PHE A 102 33.99 0.08 -33.58
CA PHE A 102 33.77 -0.96 -34.59
C PHE A 102 33.97 -0.43 -36.02
N PRO A 103 34.54 -1.24 -36.94
CA PRO A 103 34.59 -0.89 -38.36
C PRO A 103 33.20 -1.02 -38.99
N MET A 104 32.78 -0.01 -39.78
CA MET A 104 31.45 0.06 -40.40
C MET A 104 31.14 -1.15 -41.30
N ASP A 105 32.16 -1.70 -41.95
CA ASP A 105 32.10 -2.89 -42.81
C ASP A 105 31.56 -4.15 -42.09
N THR A 106 31.53 -4.15 -40.74
CA THR A 106 30.94 -5.24 -39.93
C THR A 106 29.57 -4.92 -39.33
N LEU A 107 29.06 -3.70 -39.52
CA LEU A 107 27.74 -3.26 -39.06
C LEU A 107 26.71 -3.17 -40.18
N LEU A 108 27.14 -3.09 -41.44
CA LEU A 108 26.29 -3.03 -42.62
C LEU A 108 26.24 -4.40 -43.32
N PRO A 109 25.10 -5.12 -43.36
CA PRO A 109 24.95 -6.25 -44.27
C PRO A 109 24.95 -5.72 -45.71
N GLY A 110 25.76 -6.33 -46.58
CA GLY A 110 26.05 -5.87 -47.95
C GLY A 110 24.88 -5.83 -48.95
N ASN A 111 23.65 -5.95 -48.46
CA ASN A 111 22.41 -5.80 -49.23
C ASN A 111 21.77 -4.40 -49.04
N LEU A 112 22.32 -3.55 -48.15
CA LEU A 112 21.80 -2.20 -47.86
C LEU A 112 22.64 -1.10 -48.54
N PRO A 113 22.03 -0.01 -49.05
CA PRO A 113 22.74 1.08 -49.70
C PRO A 113 23.45 2.02 -48.72
N GLU A 114 24.51 2.69 -49.18
CA GLU A 114 25.37 3.56 -48.38
C GLU A 114 24.69 4.85 -47.86
N PRO A 115 25.08 5.36 -46.67
CA PRO A 115 24.38 6.44 -45.98
C PRO A 115 24.52 7.79 -46.69
N THR A 116 23.42 8.30 -47.23
CA THR A 116 23.45 9.48 -48.12
C THR A 116 22.28 10.46 -47.90
N ASN A 117 22.57 11.56 -47.18
CA ASN A 117 21.87 12.86 -47.20
C ASN A 117 20.37 12.91 -46.80
N SER A 118 19.96 14.03 -46.20
CA SER A 118 18.54 14.31 -45.85
C SER A 118 17.56 14.27 -47.03
N GLY A 119 18.04 14.49 -48.26
CA GLY A 119 17.23 14.41 -49.48
C GLY A 119 16.77 12.98 -49.85
N ALA A 120 17.57 11.95 -49.58
CA ALA A 120 17.17 10.56 -49.87
C ALA A 120 16.21 10.02 -48.82
N ALA A 121 16.43 10.36 -47.54
CA ALA A 121 15.45 10.09 -46.48
C ALA A 121 14.07 10.70 -46.80
N ALA A 122 14.04 11.87 -47.44
CA ALA A 122 12.81 12.53 -47.86
C ALA A 122 12.11 11.87 -49.08
N SER A 123 12.82 11.20 -49.98
CA SER A 123 12.19 10.44 -51.09
C SER A 123 11.64 9.10 -50.62
N VAL A 124 12.38 8.39 -49.76
CA VAL A 124 11.88 7.19 -49.04
C VAL A 124 10.61 7.54 -48.25
N ALA A 125 10.60 8.67 -47.54
CA ALA A 125 9.41 9.17 -46.84
C ALA A 125 8.17 9.32 -47.74
N GLN A 126 8.35 9.72 -49.00
CA GLN A 126 7.24 9.85 -49.95
C GLN A 126 6.75 8.49 -50.47
N GLN A 127 7.66 7.55 -50.73
CA GLN A 127 7.34 6.17 -51.13
C GLN A 127 6.58 5.42 -50.03
N VAL A 128 7.03 5.50 -48.78
CA VAL A 128 6.36 4.91 -47.60
C VAL A 128 4.96 5.49 -47.42
N ARG A 129 4.81 6.82 -47.52
CA ARG A 129 3.49 7.49 -47.49
C ARG A 129 2.63 7.17 -48.72
N GLN A 130 3.17 6.59 -49.79
CA GLN A 130 2.39 6.04 -50.90
C GLN A 130 1.90 4.62 -50.57
N LEU A 131 2.75 3.75 -50.01
CA LEU A 131 2.37 2.40 -49.56
C LEU A 131 1.24 2.41 -48.51
N LEU A 132 1.31 3.32 -47.53
CA LEU A 132 0.23 3.57 -46.57
C LEU A 132 -1.10 3.96 -47.26
N ARG A 133 -1.04 4.74 -48.34
CA ARG A 133 -2.23 5.17 -49.10
C ARG A 133 -2.81 4.09 -50.02
N SER A 134 -2.00 3.10 -50.43
CA SER A 134 -2.49 1.87 -51.08
C SER A 134 -3.03 0.82 -50.10
N GLY A 135 -2.95 1.07 -48.78
CA GLY A 135 -3.52 0.18 -47.76
C GLY A 135 -2.64 -1.01 -47.36
N ASP A 136 -1.33 -0.94 -47.63
CA ASP A 136 -0.35 -1.94 -47.16
C ASP A 136 0.52 -1.35 -46.02
N PRO A 137 0.08 -1.47 -44.76
CA PRO A 137 0.89 -1.03 -43.62
C PRO A 137 2.07 -1.95 -43.31
N GLU A 138 2.04 -3.21 -43.74
CA GLU A 138 3.07 -4.20 -43.43
C GLU A 138 4.29 -4.00 -44.34
N GLY A 139 4.05 -3.86 -45.65
CA GLY A 139 5.08 -3.47 -46.62
C GLY A 139 5.63 -2.07 -46.33
N ALA A 140 4.79 -1.11 -45.92
CA ALA A 140 5.24 0.21 -45.50
C ALA A 140 6.19 0.13 -44.28
N LEU A 141 5.84 -0.63 -43.24
CA LEU A 141 6.67 -0.75 -42.04
C LEU A 141 7.97 -1.54 -42.29
N LYS A 142 7.94 -2.59 -43.12
CA LYS A 142 9.14 -3.31 -43.58
C LYS A 142 10.09 -2.38 -44.31
N HIS A 143 9.59 -1.65 -45.32
CA HIS A 143 10.41 -0.75 -46.13
C HIS A 143 11.05 0.38 -45.30
N VAL A 144 10.37 0.91 -44.27
CA VAL A 144 10.97 1.92 -43.37
C VAL A 144 12.10 1.32 -42.53
N LEU A 145 11.89 0.14 -41.95
CA LEU A 145 12.88 -0.44 -41.03
C LEU A 145 14.13 -0.94 -41.78
N ASP A 146 13.97 -1.37 -43.03
CA ASP A 146 15.06 -1.84 -43.89
C ASP A 146 15.88 -0.68 -44.48
N THR A 147 15.30 0.51 -44.68
CA THR A 147 16.02 1.71 -45.19
C THR A 147 16.50 2.67 -44.10
N ALA A 148 16.66 2.20 -42.86
CA ALA A 148 17.09 3.04 -41.75
C ALA A 148 18.49 3.65 -42.01
N PRO A 149 18.69 4.98 -41.86
CA PRO A 149 19.94 5.67 -42.22
C PRO A 149 21.04 5.51 -41.15
N LEU A 150 21.56 4.29 -41.04
CA LEU A 150 22.70 3.92 -40.18
C LEU A 150 23.92 4.80 -40.50
N GLY A 151 24.39 5.59 -39.54
CA GLY A 151 25.52 6.51 -39.70
C GLY A 151 25.21 7.80 -40.52
N GLY A 152 23.97 8.03 -40.96
CA GLY A 152 23.60 9.21 -41.75
C GLY A 152 23.52 10.52 -40.94
N ASP A 153 23.31 11.65 -41.62
CA ASP A 153 23.11 12.95 -40.97
C ASP A 153 21.99 12.93 -39.91
N GLN A 154 22.14 13.73 -38.85
CA GLN A 154 21.11 13.87 -37.82
C GLN A 154 19.75 14.30 -38.42
N GLN A 155 19.75 15.20 -39.40
CA GLN A 155 18.54 15.61 -40.11
C GLN A 155 17.88 14.45 -40.88
N ALA A 156 18.67 13.54 -41.48
CA ALA A 156 18.13 12.37 -42.17
C ALA A 156 17.50 11.40 -41.16
N LYS A 157 18.15 11.17 -40.01
CA LYS A 157 17.64 10.35 -38.90
C LYS A 157 16.35 10.89 -38.29
N ASP A 158 16.21 12.21 -38.16
CA ASP A 158 15.02 12.84 -37.60
C ASP A 158 13.85 12.86 -38.60
N VAL A 159 14.11 13.00 -39.90
CA VAL A 159 13.12 12.75 -40.97
C VAL A 159 12.65 11.30 -40.96
N HIS A 160 13.56 10.34 -40.77
CA HIS A 160 13.21 8.91 -40.74
C HIS A 160 12.46 8.51 -39.44
N LEU A 161 12.76 9.14 -38.31
CA LEU A 161 11.98 8.97 -37.08
C LEU A 161 10.55 9.48 -37.25
N ALA A 162 10.35 10.60 -37.95
CA ALA A 162 9.01 11.09 -38.26
C ALA A 162 8.22 10.11 -39.14
N THR A 163 8.85 9.45 -40.12
CA THR A 163 8.15 8.46 -40.98
C THR A 163 7.81 7.16 -40.25
N VAL A 164 8.65 6.69 -39.31
CA VAL A 164 8.29 5.57 -38.43
C VAL A 164 7.03 5.92 -37.62
N ILE A 165 6.95 7.14 -37.08
CA ILE A 165 5.80 7.60 -36.29
C ILE A 165 4.54 7.75 -37.18
N ASP A 166 4.66 8.31 -38.38
CA ASP A 166 3.55 8.37 -39.36
C ASP A 166 2.98 6.98 -39.66
N VAL A 167 3.84 5.98 -39.89
CA VAL A 167 3.41 4.59 -40.14
C VAL A 167 2.70 3.99 -38.93
N LEU A 168 3.29 4.12 -37.73
CA LEU A 168 2.70 3.58 -36.51
C LEU A 168 1.36 4.25 -36.14
N GLN A 169 1.17 5.53 -36.46
CA GLN A 169 -0.10 6.23 -36.27
C GLN A 169 -1.12 5.93 -37.39
N GLY A 170 -0.67 5.55 -38.59
CA GLY A 170 -1.54 5.11 -39.68
C GLY A 170 -2.15 3.71 -39.49
N ILE A 171 -1.55 2.88 -38.62
CA ILE A 171 -2.03 1.53 -38.32
C ILE A 171 -3.23 1.58 -37.35
N ARG A 172 -4.32 0.88 -37.69
CA ARG A 172 -5.48 0.75 -36.80
C ARG A 172 -5.14 -0.11 -35.59
N GLN A 173 -5.57 0.32 -34.40
CA GLN A 173 -5.28 -0.36 -33.12
C GLN A 173 -5.65 -1.86 -33.10
N GLY A 174 -6.75 -2.26 -33.76
CA GLY A 174 -7.16 -3.67 -33.85
C GLY A 174 -6.36 -4.52 -34.84
N GLU A 175 -5.59 -3.89 -35.74
CA GLU A 175 -4.77 -4.55 -36.77
C GLU A 175 -3.29 -4.60 -36.36
N MET A 176 -2.88 -3.76 -35.39
CA MET A 176 -1.48 -3.51 -35.02
C MET A 176 -0.70 -4.75 -34.59
N LEU A 177 -1.30 -5.64 -33.79
CA LEU A 177 -0.64 -6.90 -33.38
C LEU A 177 -0.30 -7.78 -34.59
N LYS A 178 -1.25 -7.91 -35.54
CA LYS A 178 -1.06 -8.74 -36.74
C LYS A 178 0.02 -8.17 -37.65
N VAL A 179 0.06 -6.85 -37.85
CA VAL A 179 1.10 -6.19 -38.65
C VAL A 179 2.48 -6.39 -38.02
N LEU A 180 2.60 -6.21 -36.69
CA LEU A 180 3.88 -6.43 -36.00
C LEU A 180 4.33 -7.89 -36.06
N GLU A 181 3.42 -8.85 -35.90
CA GLU A 181 3.72 -10.29 -36.04
C GLU A 181 4.23 -10.62 -37.45
N GLY A 182 3.58 -10.11 -38.51
CA GLY A 182 4.02 -10.28 -39.90
C GLY A 182 5.35 -9.61 -40.26
N VAL A 183 5.76 -8.56 -39.52
CA VAL A 183 7.09 -7.93 -39.64
C VAL A 183 8.17 -8.76 -38.94
N ILE A 184 7.85 -9.36 -37.79
CA ILE A 184 8.81 -10.07 -36.94
C ILE A 184 9.01 -11.53 -37.38
N SER A 185 8.02 -12.16 -38.02
CA SER A 185 8.08 -13.58 -38.44
C SER A 185 8.88 -13.86 -39.72
N GLY A 186 9.41 -12.84 -40.40
CA GLY A 186 10.16 -12.97 -41.66
C GLY A 186 11.69 -13.01 -41.48
N GLU A 187 12.41 -13.29 -42.57
CA GLU A 187 13.88 -13.17 -42.61
C GLU A 187 14.32 -11.74 -42.26
N GLY A 188 15.27 -11.58 -41.33
CA GLY A 188 15.66 -10.28 -40.75
C GLY A 188 14.71 -9.74 -39.67
N GLY A 189 13.66 -10.47 -39.29
CA GLY A 189 12.60 -10.01 -38.37
C GLY A 189 13.10 -9.57 -36.98
N THR A 190 14.16 -10.20 -36.45
CA THR A 190 14.80 -9.79 -35.18
C THR A 190 15.52 -8.44 -35.29
N GLU A 191 16.15 -8.17 -36.44
CA GLU A 191 16.89 -6.93 -36.69
C GLU A 191 15.92 -5.76 -36.91
N ARG A 192 14.80 -6.02 -37.61
CA ARG A 192 13.66 -5.09 -37.68
C ARG A 192 13.05 -4.79 -36.31
N ALA A 193 12.91 -5.79 -35.44
CA ALA A 193 12.39 -5.61 -34.09
C ALA A 193 13.31 -4.71 -33.23
N ASP A 194 14.62 -4.96 -33.24
CA ASP A 194 15.62 -4.14 -32.54
C ASP A 194 15.68 -2.71 -33.12
N CYS A 195 15.54 -2.55 -34.44
CA CYS A 195 15.46 -1.25 -35.11
C CYS A 195 14.21 -0.46 -34.68
N LEU A 196 13.04 -1.10 -34.73
CA LEU A 196 11.76 -0.51 -34.32
C LEU A 196 11.77 -0.09 -32.85
N MET A 197 12.32 -0.94 -31.97
CA MET A 197 12.43 -0.66 -30.54
C MET A 197 13.24 0.62 -30.27
N LYS A 198 14.38 0.82 -30.97
CA LYS A 198 15.20 2.05 -30.86
C LYS A 198 14.41 3.30 -31.26
N TYR A 199 13.66 3.23 -32.37
CA TYR A 199 12.83 4.36 -32.81
C TYR A 199 11.67 4.66 -31.85
N ILE A 200 11.05 3.65 -31.24
CA ILE A 200 10.02 3.83 -30.21
C ILE A 200 10.60 4.53 -28.97
N TYR A 201 11.76 4.09 -28.46
CA TYR A 201 12.43 4.77 -27.34
C TYR A 201 12.81 6.22 -27.65
N LYS A 202 13.40 6.50 -28.82
CA LYS A 202 13.74 7.88 -29.23
C LYS A 202 12.48 8.73 -29.41
N GLY A 203 11.39 8.17 -29.93
CA GLY A 203 10.10 8.85 -30.07
C GLY A 203 9.47 9.24 -28.73
N MET A 204 9.47 8.33 -27.75
CA MET A 204 8.99 8.62 -26.39
C MET A 204 9.82 9.70 -25.69
N ALA A 205 11.15 9.66 -25.84
CA ALA A 205 12.04 10.68 -25.31
C ALA A 205 11.71 12.08 -25.86
N VAL A 206 11.53 12.22 -27.19
CA VAL A 206 11.20 13.51 -27.81
C VAL A 206 9.87 14.07 -27.30
N GLN A 207 8.81 13.24 -27.17
CA GLN A 207 7.50 13.69 -26.70
C GLN A 207 7.53 14.31 -25.28
N SER A 208 8.40 13.81 -24.40
CA SER A 208 8.55 14.35 -23.03
C SER A 208 8.97 15.82 -22.99
N SER A 209 9.67 16.30 -24.02
CA SER A 209 10.25 17.66 -24.03
C SER A 209 9.27 18.77 -24.41
N THR A 210 8.06 18.44 -24.92
CA THR A 210 7.17 19.42 -25.59
C THR A 210 5.98 19.89 -24.73
N SER A 211 5.96 19.57 -23.42
CA SER A 211 4.82 19.81 -22.52
C SER A 211 5.02 20.94 -21.48
N GLY A 212 5.88 21.92 -21.77
CA GLY A 212 6.20 23.04 -20.87
C GLY A 212 6.00 24.45 -21.48
N SER A 213 4.97 25.16 -21.02
CA SER A 213 4.76 26.63 -21.04
C SER A 213 5.19 27.47 -22.27
N GLN A 214 4.23 28.15 -22.92
CA GLN A 214 4.49 29.13 -23.99
C GLN A 214 4.60 30.60 -23.51
N SER A 215 5.18 31.44 -24.39
CA SER A 215 5.06 32.91 -24.52
C SER A 215 6.00 33.82 -23.67
N PRO A 216 6.27 35.06 -24.12
CA PRO A 216 6.64 35.43 -25.50
C PRO A 216 7.81 36.45 -25.63
N SER A 217 8.35 36.58 -26.86
CA SER A 217 9.28 37.64 -27.31
C SER A 217 10.74 37.54 -26.77
N SER A 218 11.81 38.01 -27.46
CA SER A 218 11.93 38.50 -28.85
C SER A 218 13.35 38.29 -29.40
N ARG A 219 13.47 38.10 -30.72
CA ARG A 219 14.44 38.81 -31.60
C ARG A 219 14.13 38.52 -33.06
N LYS A 220 13.73 39.56 -33.82
CA LYS A 220 13.74 39.54 -35.28
C LYS A 220 15.08 40.10 -35.77
N THR A 221 15.66 39.48 -36.79
CA THR A 221 16.59 40.13 -37.72
C THR A 221 16.07 39.95 -39.14
N LEU A 222 15.39 40.99 -39.62
CA LEU A 222 15.14 41.30 -41.04
C LEU A 222 16.50 41.53 -41.75
N SER A 223 16.70 41.46 -43.07
CA SER A 223 15.88 41.24 -44.29
C SER A 223 16.91 41.11 -45.47
N PRO A 224 16.63 41.32 -46.78
CA PRO A 224 15.40 41.38 -47.62
C PRO A 224 15.43 40.20 -48.66
N GLN A 225 14.75 40.09 -49.82
CA GLN A 225 14.07 40.94 -50.82
C GLN A 225 13.47 39.95 -51.88
N ALA A 226 12.53 40.21 -52.80
CA ALA A 226 11.29 41.01 -52.84
C ALA A 226 10.41 40.53 -54.04
N THR A 227 9.13 40.93 -54.09
CA THR A 227 8.20 41.02 -55.26
C THR A 227 7.91 39.76 -56.11
N GLY A 228 6.67 39.53 -56.59
CA GLY A 228 5.44 40.33 -56.43
C GLY A 228 4.25 39.79 -57.25
N SER A 229 3.16 40.58 -57.34
CA SER A 229 1.85 40.28 -57.96
C SER A 229 1.02 39.14 -57.32
N GLY A 230 -0.31 39.12 -57.38
CA GLY A 230 -1.25 40.17 -57.82
C GLY A 230 -2.57 39.61 -58.38
N PHE A 231 -3.72 40.10 -57.86
CA PHE A 231 -5.11 39.66 -58.16
C PHE A 231 -5.47 38.22 -57.71
N SER A 232 -6.65 37.86 -57.16
CA SER A 232 -7.98 38.47 -56.88
C SER A 232 -9.14 38.09 -57.82
N GLN A 233 -10.02 37.19 -57.36
CA GLN A 233 -11.51 37.23 -57.44
C GLN A 233 -12.08 36.16 -56.45
N VAL A 234 -12.96 36.49 -55.49
CA VAL A 234 -14.43 36.73 -55.58
C VAL A 234 -15.20 35.40 -55.82
N GLN A 235 -15.81 34.79 -54.79
CA GLN A 235 -17.24 34.90 -54.38
C GLN A 235 -18.19 34.03 -55.27
N ALA A 236 -19.34 33.49 -54.83
CA ALA A 236 -20.17 33.78 -53.66
C ALA A 236 -20.93 32.54 -53.10
N ARG A 237 -21.93 32.82 -52.23
CA ARG A 237 -22.63 31.89 -51.32
C ARG A 237 -23.89 31.21 -51.91
N ASN A 238 -24.35 30.19 -51.16
CA ASN A 238 -25.74 29.91 -50.70
C ASN A 238 -26.70 28.96 -51.46
N PHE A 239 -27.28 28.06 -50.65
CA PHE A 239 -28.64 27.47 -50.68
C PHE A 239 -29.05 26.49 -51.80
N GLY A 240 -29.85 25.49 -51.41
CA GLY A 240 -30.49 24.50 -52.30
C GLY A 240 -30.92 23.24 -51.55
N GLU A 241 -32.23 22.99 -51.45
CA GLU A 241 -32.82 21.73 -50.99
C GLU A 241 -32.94 20.70 -52.14
N GLY A 242 -33.24 19.44 -51.86
CA GLY A 242 -33.82 18.52 -52.85
C GLY A 242 -33.38 17.06 -52.75
N GLY A 243 -34.31 16.14 -52.47
CA GLY A 243 -34.04 14.71 -52.34
C GLY A 243 -34.22 13.86 -53.61
N GLY A 244 -33.87 12.57 -53.48
CA GLY A 244 -34.57 11.46 -54.14
C GLY A 244 -34.02 10.91 -55.47
N GLY A 245 -34.09 9.58 -55.64
CA GLY A 245 -33.72 8.80 -56.85
C GLY A 245 -32.48 7.90 -56.61
N GLN A 246 -32.43 6.59 -56.88
CA GLN A 246 -32.77 5.78 -58.08
C GLN A 246 -31.84 6.06 -59.29
N GLN A 247 -31.34 5.08 -60.07
CA GLN A 247 -31.53 3.60 -60.10
C GLN A 247 -30.46 2.87 -60.98
N MET A 248 -30.45 1.52 -60.98
CA MET A 248 -29.83 0.58 -61.97
C MET A 248 -28.29 0.58 -62.08
N THR A 249 -27.56 -0.51 -62.46
CA THR A 249 -27.87 -1.89 -62.95
C THR A 249 -26.80 -2.87 -62.37
N GLY A 250 -26.62 -4.17 -62.66
CA GLY A 250 -27.14 -5.10 -63.69
C GLY A 250 -26.64 -6.56 -63.47
N ALA A 251 -26.29 -7.32 -64.53
CA ALA A 251 -25.89 -8.76 -64.51
C ALA A 251 -24.82 -9.08 -65.60
N ALA A 252 -24.30 -10.29 -65.87
CA ALA A 252 -24.65 -11.69 -65.55
C ALA A 252 -23.45 -12.68 -65.75
N PHE A 253 -23.72 -14.02 -65.70
CA PHE A 253 -23.03 -15.21 -66.31
C PHE A 253 -22.50 -16.36 -65.41
N SER A 254 -22.47 -17.57 -66.01
CA SER A 254 -22.14 -18.93 -65.49
C SER A 254 -22.00 -19.90 -66.70
N PRO A 255 -21.79 -21.24 -66.56
CA PRO A 255 -20.84 -22.07 -65.80
C PRO A 255 -19.82 -22.76 -66.78
N PRO A 256 -19.17 -23.94 -66.53
CA PRO A 256 -19.80 -25.28 -66.66
C PRO A 256 -19.23 -26.39 -65.71
N VAL A 257 -19.28 -27.68 -66.11
CA VAL A 257 -19.25 -28.92 -65.28
C VAL A 257 -18.30 -30.01 -65.83
N GLN A 258 -17.66 -30.85 -64.99
CA GLN A 258 -17.22 -32.27 -65.20
C GLN A 258 -16.34 -32.78 -64.00
N THR A 259 -16.04 -34.07 -63.72
CA THR A 259 -16.84 -35.33 -63.61
C THR A 259 -16.07 -36.43 -62.83
N ALA A 260 -16.77 -37.16 -61.93
CA ALA A 260 -16.71 -38.60 -61.55
C ALA A 260 -15.39 -39.46 -61.43
N ASN A 261 -15.41 -40.36 -60.43
CA ASN A 261 -14.62 -41.60 -60.22
C ASN A 261 -13.12 -41.43 -59.83
N THR A 262 -12.51 -42.23 -58.94
CA THR A 262 -12.68 -43.68 -58.64
C THR A 262 -12.70 -44.06 -57.14
N GLU A 263 -13.11 -45.30 -56.85
CA GLU A 263 -12.94 -46.01 -55.57
C GLU A 263 -11.47 -46.51 -55.41
N GLU A 264 -11.00 -47.24 -54.38
CA GLU A 264 -11.60 -47.85 -53.17
C GLU A 264 -10.51 -48.05 -52.09
N ALA A 265 -10.76 -47.75 -50.80
CA ALA A 265 -10.15 -48.37 -49.59
C ALA A 265 -10.18 -47.47 -48.32
N PHE A 266 -11.25 -47.55 -47.50
CA PHE A 266 -11.17 -47.64 -46.02
C PHE A 266 -12.55 -47.85 -45.33
N CYS A 267 -13.45 -48.62 -45.95
CA CYS A 267 -14.86 -48.73 -45.52
C CYS A 267 -15.09 -49.63 -44.29
N GLN A 268 -14.46 -49.29 -43.15
CA GLN A 268 -14.66 -50.01 -41.87
C GLN A 268 -14.56 -49.12 -40.62
N LYS A 269 -14.64 -47.79 -40.75
CA LYS A 269 -14.51 -46.86 -39.61
C LYS A 269 -15.53 -45.70 -39.54
N PHE A 270 -16.58 -45.72 -40.37
CA PHE A 270 -17.43 -44.54 -40.59
C PHE A 270 -18.90 -44.62 -40.10
N VAL A 271 -19.33 -45.72 -39.49
CA VAL A 271 -20.73 -45.91 -39.05
C VAL A 271 -21.01 -45.37 -37.63
N PHE A 272 -19.98 -44.97 -36.87
CA PHE A 272 -20.15 -44.44 -35.49
C PHE A 272 -19.78 -42.96 -35.32
N THR A 273 -19.36 -42.27 -36.39
CA THR A 273 -18.77 -40.92 -36.33
C THR A 273 -19.62 -39.85 -37.05
N ALA A 274 -20.86 -40.19 -37.42
CA ALA A 274 -21.77 -39.32 -38.16
C ALA A 274 -22.79 -38.55 -37.28
N PHE A 275 -22.88 -38.87 -35.99
CA PHE A 275 -23.83 -38.23 -35.04
C PHE A 275 -23.17 -37.29 -34.00
N THR A 276 -21.85 -37.18 -33.98
CA THR A 276 -21.10 -36.42 -32.97
C THR A 276 -20.55 -35.07 -33.48
N ASN A 277 -20.24 -34.95 -34.77
CA ASN A 277 -19.55 -33.78 -35.33
C ASN A 277 -20.45 -32.63 -35.85
N GLN A 278 -21.65 -32.47 -35.28
CA GLN A 278 -22.39 -31.19 -35.32
C GLN A 278 -22.41 -30.44 -33.98
N ALA A 279 -21.89 -31.04 -32.89
CA ALA A 279 -21.73 -30.37 -31.60
C ALA A 279 -20.49 -29.43 -31.54
N GLY A 280 -19.88 -29.12 -32.69
CA GLY A 280 -18.51 -28.59 -32.80
C GLY A 280 -18.33 -27.06 -32.73
N ASN A 281 -19.40 -26.26 -32.65
CA ASN A 281 -19.26 -24.82 -32.37
C ASN A 281 -20.52 -24.15 -31.78
N GLN A 282 -21.27 -24.87 -30.93
CA GLN A 282 -22.31 -24.24 -30.11
C GLN A 282 -21.70 -23.73 -28.81
N THR A 283 -21.36 -22.44 -28.79
CA THR A 283 -21.10 -21.71 -27.54
C THR A 283 -22.36 -21.77 -26.67
N GLN A 284 -22.39 -22.66 -25.68
CA GLN A 284 -23.51 -22.76 -24.74
C GLN A 284 -23.62 -21.47 -23.92
N MET A 285 -24.42 -20.51 -24.39
CA MET A 285 -24.82 -19.34 -23.60
C MET A 285 -25.32 -19.81 -22.25
N SER A 286 -24.73 -19.31 -21.16
CA SER A 286 -25.24 -19.63 -19.82
C SER A 286 -26.67 -19.10 -19.67
N ALA A 287 -27.46 -19.69 -18.78
CA ALA A 287 -28.80 -19.16 -18.48
C ALA A 287 -28.74 -17.69 -18.03
N THR A 288 -27.66 -17.30 -17.34
CA THR A 288 -27.34 -15.92 -16.97
C THR A 288 -27.02 -15.02 -18.16
N GLN A 289 -26.41 -15.54 -19.24
CA GLN A 289 -26.13 -14.81 -20.48
C GLN A 289 -27.37 -14.68 -21.37
N LEU A 290 -28.34 -15.61 -21.28
CA LEU A 290 -29.68 -15.45 -21.86
C LEU A 290 -30.47 -14.31 -21.16
N LEU A 291 -30.30 -14.16 -19.84
CA LEU A 291 -30.92 -13.08 -19.07
C LEU A 291 -30.24 -11.72 -19.28
N ASN A 292 -28.93 -11.70 -19.50
CA ASN A 292 -28.17 -10.49 -19.82
C ASN A 292 -26.92 -10.84 -20.66
N PRO A 293 -26.85 -10.48 -21.95
CA PRO A 293 -25.74 -10.85 -22.82
C PRO A 293 -24.40 -10.21 -22.44
N LYS A 294 -24.40 -9.21 -21.55
CA LYS A 294 -23.20 -8.56 -20.99
C LYS A 294 -22.84 -9.04 -19.57
N ALA A 295 -23.53 -10.05 -19.02
CA ALA A 295 -23.17 -10.61 -17.72
C ALA A 295 -22.01 -11.60 -17.85
N GLU A 296 -20.94 -11.38 -17.07
CA GLU A 296 -19.88 -12.37 -16.89
C GLU A 296 -20.32 -13.37 -15.81
N SER A 297 -20.20 -14.68 -16.11
CA SER A 297 -20.54 -15.78 -15.20
C SER A 297 -19.47 -16.86 -15.27
N ARG A 298 -19.04 -17.39 -14.11
CA ARG A 298 -18.24 -18.63 -14.03
C ARG A 298 -19.07 -19.72 -13.38
N ARG A 299 -19.10 -20.91 -13.99
CA ARG A 299 -19.95 -22.06 -13.62
C ARG A 299 -19.38 -22.85 -12.41
N ARG A 300 -20.20 -23.76 -11.88
CA ARG A 300 -20.01 -24.63 -10.68
C ARG A 300 -18.68 -25.38 -10.50
N GLY A 301 -17.85 -25.52 -11.54
CA GLY A 301 -16.47 -26.02 -11.39
C GLY A 301 -15.43 -24.91 -11.35
N ASP A 302 -15.52 -23.96 -12.29
CA ASP A 302 -14.54 -22.89 -12.47
C ASP A 302 -14.61 -21.82 -11.38
N ALA A 303 -15.82 -21.55 -10.86
CA ALA A 303 -16.03 -20.67 -9.72
C ALA A 303 -15.27 -21.14 -8.47
N LEU A 304 -15.36 -22.45 -8.16
CA LEU A 304 -14.70 -23.06 -7.01
C LEU A 304 -13.18 -23.04 -7.17
N LYS A 305 -12.65 -23.41 -8.35
CA LYS A 305 -11.21 -23.30 -8.67
C LYS A 305 -10.69 -21.87 -8.56
N VAL A 306 -11.46 -20.88 -8.99
CA VAL A 306 -11.11 -19.46 -8.86
C VAL A 306 -11.11 -19.00 -7.39
N ASN A 307 -12.03 -19.50 -6.56
CA ASN A 307 -12.03 -19.21 -5.13
C ASN A 307 -10.82 -19.79 -4.42
N ILE A 308 -10.47 -21.05 -4.72
CA ILE A 308 -9.33 -21.75 -4.11
C ILE A 308 -8.01 -21.10 -4.55
N SER A 309 -7.82 -20.89 -5.86
CA SER A 309 -6.63 -20.19 -6.40
C SER A 309 -6.48 -18.75 -5.88
N ALA A 310 -7.60 -18.04 -5.59
CA ALA A 310 -7.56 -16.73 -4.94
C ALA A 310 -7.13 -16.80 -3.47
N GLY A 311 -7.54 -17.85 -2.75
CA GLY A 311 -7.12 -18.12 -1.37
C GLY A 311 -5.64 -18.50 -1.29
N GLU A 312 -5.21 -19.46 -2.11
CA GLU A 312 -3.80 -19.88 -2.22
C GLU A 312 -2.89 -18.72 -2.64
N GLY A 313 -3.26 -17.95 -3.66
CA GLY A 313 -2.46 -16.81 -4.11
C GLY A 313 -2.30 -15.73 -3.03
N LEU A 314 -3.31 -15.50 -2.18
CA LEU A 314 -3.21 -14.57 -1.06
C LEU A 314 -2.44 -15.19 0.12
N GLN A 315 -2.54 -16.50 0.35
CA GLN A 315 -1.74 -17.27 1.30
C GLN A 315 -0.25 -17.21 0.95
N ASP A 316 0.15 -17.49 -0.29
CA ASP A 316 1.56 -17.46 -0.71
C ASP A 316 2.15 -16.05 -0.65
N VAL A 317 1.35 -15.02 -0.94
CA VAL A 317 1.74 -13.62 -0.69
C VAL A 317 1.95 -13.35 0.80
N LEU A 318 1.11 -13.85 1.71
CA LEU A 318 1.24 -13.54 3.14
C LEU A 318 2.16 -14.48 3.94
N LYS A 319 2.47 -15.67 3.40
CA LYS A 319 3.30 -16.71 4.03
C LYS A 319 4.65 -16.17 4.50
N SER A 320 5.32 -15.38 3.67
CA SER A 320 6.65 -14.83 3.97
C SER A 320 6.67 -13.93 5.21
N ASN A 321 5.55 -13.37 5.63
CA ASN A 321 5.48 -12.40 6.71
C ASN A 321 5.38 -13.05 8.11
N LEU A 322 5.06 -14.34 8.22
CA LEU A 322 4.75 -14.99 9.50
C LEU A 322 6.00 -15.24 10.37
N GLY A 323 5.88 -15.01 11.68
CA GLY A 323 6.91 -15.28 12.68
C GLY A 323 8.07 -14.27 12.70
N PRO A 324 8.94 -14.27 13.73
CA PRO A 324 10.07 -13.34 13.83
C PRO A 324 11.04 -13.46 12.65
N SER A 325 11.28 -14.67 12.14
CA SER A 325 12.13 -14.95 10.96
C SER A 325 11.53 -14.45 9.63
N GLY A 326 10.23 -14.16 9.56
CA GLY A 326 9.55 -13.72 8.34
C GLY A 326 10.11 -12.41 7.75
N THR A 327 9.99 -12.24 6.44
CA THR A 327 10.58 -11.12 5.69
C THR A 327 9.74 -9.84 5.77
N LEU A 328 10.42 -8.70 5.60
CA LEU A 328 9.81 -7.38 5.43
C LEU A 328 9.41 -7.15 3.98
N LYS A 329 8.27 -6.48 3.76
CA LYS A 329 7.81 -6.05 2.44
C LYS A 329 7.91 -4.55 2.29
N MET A 330 8.46 -4.13 1.17
CA MET A 330 8.44 -2.74 0.72
C MET A 330 7.24 -2.55 -0.21
N LEU A 331 6.40 -1.59 0.13
CA LEU A 331 5.30 -1.11 -0.70
C LEU A 331 5.67 0.30 -1.20
N VAL A 332 5.37 0.57 -2.46
CA VAL A 332 5.54 1.87 -3.09
C VAL A 332 4.20 2.26 -3.69
N ASP A 333 3.60 3.32 -3.17
CA ASP A 333 2.35 3.89 -3.70
C ASP A 333 2.60 4.62 -5.04
N GLY A 334 1.55 4.87 -5.82
CA GLY A 334 1.60 5.64 -7.07
C GLY A 334 2.13 7.07 -6.90
N ALA A 335 2.07 7.65 -5.69
CA ALA A 335 2.72 8.92 -5.36
C ALA A 335 4.23 8.80 -5.01
N GLY A 336 4.83 7.60 -5.13
CA GLY A 336 6.21 7.32 -4.72
C GLY A 336 6.40 7.14 -3.20
N GLY A 337 5.31 7.09 -2.43
CA GLY A 337 5.36 6.90 -0.98
C GLY A 337 5.82 5.49 -0.60
N ILE A 338 6.95 5.38 0.10
CA ILE A 338 7.53 4.10 0.53
C ILE A 338 7.01 3.72 1.92
N LYS A 339 6.42 2.53 2.05
CA LYS A 339 6.00 1.94 3.33
C LYS A 339 6.66 0.56 3.51
N LEU A 340 7.39 0.39 4.61
CA LEU A 340 7.93 -0.92 5.02
C LEU A 340 6.93 -1.55 6.00
N THR A 341 6.52 -2.80 5.76
CA THR A 341 5.66 -3.53 6.70
C THR A 341 5.99 -5.02 6.73
N LYS A 342 5.68 -5.63 7.88
CA LYS A 342 5.55 -7.08 8.06
C LYS A 342 4.14 -7.48 8.50
N ASP A 343 3.37 -6.57 9.10
CA ASP A 343 1.96 -6.85 9.40
C ASP A 343 1.14 -7.07 8.12
N GLY A 344 0.36 -8.15 8.13
CA GLY A 344 -0.56 -8.51 7.06
C GLY A 344 -1.74 -7.56 6.95
N ASN A 345 -2.21 -6.94 8.03
CA ASN A 345 -3.33 -6.01 7.99
C ASN A 345 -2.96 -4.67 7.31
N VAL A 346 -1.77 -4.12 7.56
CA VAL A 346 -1.21 -3.04 6.75
C VAL A 346 -1.09 -3.48 5.28
N LEU A 347 -0.49 -4.65 4.99
CA LEU A 347 -0.33 -5.14 3.62
C LEU A 347 -1.68 -5.23 2.88
N LEU A 348 -2.71 -5.77 3.53
CA LEU A 348 -4.05 -5.94 2.94
C LEU A 348 -4.85 -4.64 2.82
N ARG A 349 -4.54 -3.59 3.59
CA ARG A 349 -5.17 -2.26 3.47
C ARG A 349 -4.56 -1.43 2.32
N GLU A 350 -3.27 -1.57 2.06
CA GLU A 350 -2.55 -0.81 1.01
C GLU A 350 -2.62 -1.49 -0.37
N MET A 351 -2.73 -2.82 -0.46
CA MET A 351 -2.81 -3.53 -1.74
C MET A 351 -4.17 -3.36 -2.44
N GLN A 352 -4.14 -2.99 -3.73
CA GLN A 352 -5.34 -2.90 -4.56
C GLN A 352 -5.81 -4.27 -5.07
N ILE A 353 -6.47 -5.04 -4.19
CA ILE A 353 -6.94 -6.41 -4.49
C ILE A 353 -8.12 -6.38 -5.48
N GLN A 354 -7.92 -6.91 -6.69
CA GLN A 354 -8.95 -6.96 -7.74
C GLN A 354 -9.90 -8.17 -7.65
N ASN A 355 -9.44 -9.30 -7.10
CA ASN A 355 -10.24 -10.53 -7.05
C ASN A 355 -11.27 -10.45 -5.89
N PRO A 356 -12.58 -10.61 -6.14
CA PRO A 356 -13.61 -10.42 -5.13
C PRO A 356 -13.50 -11.41 -3.96
N THR A 357 -13.01 -12.62 -4.21
CA THR A 357 -12.81 -13.65 -3.17
C THR A 357 -11.64 -13.28 -2.27
N ALA A 358 -10.53 -12.80 -2.84
CA ALA A 358 -9.42 -12.26 -2.06
C ALA A 358 -9.82 -11.00 -1.27
N VAL A 359 -10.70 -10.14 -1.81
CA VAL A 359 -11.28 -9.00 -1.05
C VAL A 359 -12.12 -9.47 0.14
N MET A 360 -12.88 -10.55 0.01
CA MET A 360 -13.66 -11.12 1.12
C MET A 360 -12.74 -11.63 2.24
N ILE A 361 -11.67 -12.35 1.88
CA ILE A 361 -10.66 -12.86 2.82
C ILE A 361 -9.92 -11.70 3.51
N ALA A 362 -9.50 -10.70 2.72
CA ALA A 362 -8.81 -9.51 3.23
C ALA A 362 -9.66 -8.74 4.26
N ARG A 363 -10.94 -8.49 3.96
CA ARG A 363 -11.87 -7.82 4.89
C ARG A 363 -12.02 -8.55 6.22
N ALA A 364 -11.98 -9.87 6.23
CA ALA A 364 -12.05 -10.64 7.47
C ALA A 364 -10.76 -10.57 8.28
N ALA A 365 -9.59 -10.55 7.64
CA ALA A 365 -8.31 -10.28 8.32
C ALA A 365 -8.25 -8.85 8.89
N THR A 366 -8.83 -7.86 8.19
CA THR A 366 -9.02 -6.49 8.71
C THR A 366 -9.93 -6.49 9.96
N ALA A 367 -11.05 -7.21 9.92
CA ALA A 367 -11.95 -7.33 11.07
C ALA A 367 -11.32 -8.06 12.26
N GLN A 368 -10.40 -9.02 12.02
CA GLN A 368 -9.60 -9.66 13.06
C GLN A 368 -8.66 -8.65 13.75
N ASP A 369 -7.96 -7.77 13.01
CA ASP A 369 -7.17 -6.67 13.60
C ASP A 369 -8.06 -5.73 14.42
N ASP A 370 -9.14 -5.24 13.82
CA ASP A 370 -10.02 -4.24 14.44
C ASP A 370 -10.67 -4.75 15.75
N ILE A 371 -10.74 -6.08 15.98
CA ILE A 371 -11.16 -6.70 17.26
C ILE A 371 -9.98 -7.10 18.17
N THR A 372 -8.91 -7.71 17.63
CA THR A 372 -7.89 -8.43 18.43
C THR A 372 -6.48 -7.86 18.35
N GLY A 373 -6.13 -7.09 17.31
CA GLY A 373 -4.79 -6.53 17.11
C GLY A 373 -3.70 -7.49 16.61
N ASP A 374 -4.01 -8.78 16.41
CA ASP A 374 -3.02 -9.71 15.88
C ASP A 374 -3.64 -10.95 15.21
N GLY A 375 -2.80 -11.77 14.58
CA GLY A 375 -3.22 -13.00 13.87
C GLY A 375 -3.85 -12.76 12.49
N THR A 376 -3.67 -11.56 11.94
CA THR A 376 -4.18 -11.10 10.63
C THR A 376 -3.69 -11.99 9.50
N THR A 377 -2.37 -12.20 9.45
CA THR A 377 -1.68 -13.16 8.57
C THR A 377 -2.22 -14.57 8.78
N SER A 378 -2.33 -15.03 10.03
CA SER A 378 -2.75 -16.38 10.41
C SER A 378 -4.16 -16.74 9.92
N VAL A 379 -5.10 -15.79 9.93
CA VAL A 379 -6.45 -15.98 9.35
C VAL A 379 -6.36 -16.29 7.86
N VAL A 380 -5.55 -15.53 7.10
CA VAL A 380 -5.43 -15.75 5.65
C VAL A 380 -4.73 -17.07 5.33
N LEU A 381 -3.66 -17.42 6.05
CA LEU A 381 -2.97 -18.70 5.86
C LEU A 381 -3.88 -19.90 6.14
N LEU A 382 -4.71 -19.84 7.18
CA LEU A 382 -5.69 -20.88 7.47
C LEU A 382 -6.81 -20.95 6.43
N VAL A 383 -7.31 -19.82 5.92
CA VAL A 383 -8.33 -19.87 4.84
C VAL A 383 -7.76 -20.47 3.56
N GLY A 384 -6.55 -20.07 3.15
CA GLY A 384 -5.89 -20.63 1.99
C GLY A 384 -5.64 -22.14 2.13
N GLU A 385 -5.08 -22.58 3.26
CA GLU A 385 -4.79 -24.00 3.45
C GLU A 385 -6.08 -24.84 3.61
N LEU A 386 -7.13 -24.34 4.25
CA LEU A 386 -8.43 -25.02 4.28
C LEU A 386 -8.98 -25.21 2.86
N LEU A 387 -8.97 -24.16 2.02
CA LEU A 387 -9.39 -24.25 0.62
C LEU A 387 -8.54 -25.26 -0.17
N LYS A 388 -7.22 -25.30 0.06
CA LYS A 388 -6.25 -26.22 -0.55
C LYS A 388 -6.45 -27.68 -0.14
N GLN A 389 -6.72 -27.95 1.14
CA GLN A 389 -7.00 -29.30 1.63
C GLN A 389 -8.41 -29.78 1.21
N ALA A 390 -9.37 -28.87 1.07
CA ALA A 390 -10.68 -29.18 0.50
C ALA A 390 -10.60 -29.57 -0.98
N ASP A 391 -9.77 -28.90 -1.80
CA ASP A 391 -9.66 -29.17 -3.24
C ASP A 391 -9.29 -30.62 -3.54
N ARG A 392 -8.38 -31.20 -2.74
CA ARG A 392 -7.96 -32.62 -2.83
C ARG A 392 -9.19 -33.54 -2.81
N HIS A 393 -10.01 -33.43 -1.78
CA HIS A 393 -11.21 -34.24 -1.61
C HIS A 393 -12.32 -33.91 -2.63
N ILE A 394 -12.41 -32.65 -3.08
CA ILE A 394 -13.34 -32.27 -4.15
C ILE A 394 -12.92 -32.89 -5.49
N SER A 395 -11.62 -32.99 -5.77
CA SER A 395 -11.08 -33.67 -6.95
C SER A 395 -11.32 -35.19 -6.93
N GLU A 396 -11.36 -35.79 -5.73
CA GLU A 396 -11.80 -37.18 -5.49
C GLU A 396 -13.33 -37.37 -5.62
N GLY A 397 -14.09 -36.30 -5.84
CA GLY A 397 -15.54 -36.34 -6.05
C GLY A 397 -16.39 -36.18 -4.79
N LEU A 398 -15.83 -35.72 -3.66
CA LEU A 398 -16.62 -35.36 -2.49
C LEU A 398 -17.33 -34.01 -2.72
N HIS A 399 -18.64 -33.98 -2.50
CA HIS A 399 -19.44 -32.76 -2.65
C HIS A 399 -19.05 -31.73 -1.56
N PRO A 400 -18.74 -30.46 -1.89
CA PRO A 400 -18.15 -29.49 -0.96
C PRO A 400 -18.90 -29.35 0.39
N ARG A 401 -20.23 -29.42 0.38
CA ARG A 401 -21.06 -29.41 1.60
C ARG A 401 -20.66 -30.45 2.65
N VAL A 402 -20.20 -31.63 2.24
CA VAL A 402 -19.75 -32.70 3.16
C VAL A 402 -18.47 -32.28 3.90
N ILE A 403 -17.61 -31.49 3.24
CA ILE A 403 -16.40 -30.93 3.83
C ILE A 403 -16.77 -29.80 4.79
N THR A 404 -17.71 -28.92 4.42
CA THR A 404 -18.17 -27.83 5.31
C THR A 404 -18.87 -28.35 6.58
N ASP A 405 -19.65 -29.44 6.46
CA ASP A 405 -20.26 -30.11 7.62
C ASP A 405 -19.18 -30.69 8.56
N GLY A 406 -18.08 -31.23 8.00
CA GLY A 406 -16.89 -31.65 8.76
C GLY A 406 -16.10 -30.49 9.37
N TYR A 407 -16.00 -29.35 8.68
CA TYR A 407 -15.32 -28.14 9.15
C TYR A 407 -16.03 -27.50 10.34
N GLU A 408 -17.35 -27.30 10.29
CA GLU A 408 -18.09 -26.74 11.42
C GLU A 408 -18.05 -27.65 12.65
N THR A 409 -18.07 -28.97 12.43
CA THR A 409 -17.86 -29.99 13.47
C THR A 409 -16.46 -29.87 14.09
N SER A 410 -15.42 -29.73 13.26
CA SER A 410 -14.02 -29.64 13.69
C SER A 410 -13.71 -28.35 14.45
N LYS A 411 -14.17 -27.20 13.94
CA LYS A 411 -14.15 -25.88 14.61
C LYS A 411 -14.82 -25.94 15.98
N THR A 412 -15.98 -26.59 16.08
CA THR A 412 -16.71 -26.71 17.35
C THR A 412 -15.91 -27.51 18.38
N GLU A 413 -15.18 -28.56 17.98
CA GLU A 413 -14.30 -29.31 18.89
C GLU A 413 -12.97 -28.59 19.17
N ALA A 414 -12.37 -27.94 18.16
CA ALA A 414 -11.13 -27.17 18.29
C ALA A 414 -11.29 -26.02 19.31
N LEU A 415 -12.47 -25.38 19.36
CA LEU A 415 -12.78 -24.37 20.38
C LEU A 415 -12.92 -24.98 21.79
N LYS A 416 -13.54 -26.17 21.95
CA LYS A 416 -13.55 -26.89 23.24
C LYS A 416 -12.16 -27.36 23.66
N PHE A 417 -11.27 -27.64 22.69
CA PHE A 417 -9.88 -28.00 22.96
C PHE A 417 -9.07 -26.77 23.39
N LEU A 418 -9.26 -25.62 22.72
CA LEU A 418 -8.70 -24.32 23.11
C LEU A 418 -9.04 -23.97 24.57
N ASP A 419 -10.30 -24.18 24.99
CA ASP A 419 -10.78 -23.91 26.35
C ASP A 419 -10.17 -24.85 27.42
N LYS A 420 -9.60 -26.00 27.01
CA LYS A 420 -8.85 -26.93 27.88
C LYS A 420 -7.33 -26.72 27.84
N PHE A 421 -6.81 -26.20 26.72
CA PHE A 421 -5.37 -26.03 26.46
C PHE A 421 -4.83 -24.67 26.93
N LYS A 422 -5.70 -23.69 27.14
CA LYS A 422 -5.34 -22.40 27.74
C LYS A 422 -4.70 -22.59 29.13
N LEU A 423 -3.72 -21.74 29.45
CA LEU A 423 -3.14 -21.62 30.77
C LEU A 423 -3.78 -20.41 31.48
N GLU A 424 -4.58 -20.69 32.50
CA GLU A 424 -5.06 -19.66 33.43
C GLU A 424 -3.91 -19.27 34.37
N ARG A 425 -3.61 -17.97 34.45
CA ARG A 425 -2.49 -17.43 35.24
C ARG A 425 -2.86 -16.08 35.85
N THR A 426 -2.21 -15.76 36.96
CA THR A 426 -2.19 -14.41 37.54
C THR A 426 -1.60 -13.40 36.55
N ILE A 427 -2.09 -12.16 36.62
CA ILE A 427 -1.66 -11.06 35.73
C ILE A 427 -0.36 -10.46 36.29
N ASP A 428 0.71 -11.24 36.18
CA ASP A 428 2.03 -10.86 36.67
C ASP A 428 2.80 -10.05 35.63
N ARG A 429 3.57 -9.04 36.06
CA ARG A 429 4.30 -8.15 35.15
C ARG A 429 5.26 -8.93 34.25
N GLU A 430 5.88 -10.00 34.74
CA GLU A 430 6.77 -10.87 33.96
C GLU A 430 6.03 -11.61 32.83
N LEU A 431 4.81 -12.08 33.09
CA LEU A 431 3.97 -12.70 32.06
C LEU A 431 3.60 -11.69 30.96
N LEU A 432 3.28 -10.46 31.34
CA LEU A 432 2.97 -9.39 30.38
C LEU A 432 4.20 -8.98 29.55
N LEU A 433 5.41 -8.97 30.15
CA LEU A 433 6.66 -8.74 29.42
C LEU A 433 6.91 -9.85 28.38
N SER A 434 6.65 -11.11 28.73
CA SER A 434 6.78 -12.25 27.82
C SER A 434 5.78 -12.21 26.65
N VAL A 435 4.51 -11.85 26.90
CA VAL A 435 3.50 -11.63 25.84
C VAL A 435 3.89 -10.45 24.94
N ALA A 436 4.29 -9.31 25.52
CA ALA A 436 4.70 -8.14 24.76
C ALA A 436 5.93 -8.43 23.89
N ARG A 437 6.95 -9.09 24.44
CA ARG A 437 8.12 -9.56 23.68
C ARG A 437 7.73 -10.45 22.52
N THR A 438 6.83 -11.42 22.75
CA THR A 438 6.36 -12.36 21.72
C THR A 438 5.74 -11.62 20.53
N SER A 439 4.78 -10.72 20.74
CA SER A 439 4.16 -9.96 19.64
C SER A 439 5.15 -8.99 18.96
N LEU A 440 5.97 -8.26 19.73
CA LEU A 440 6.92 -7.27 19.18
C LEU A 440 8.01 -7.91 18.31
N SER A 441 8.57 -9.05 18.73
CA SER A 441 9.60 -9.78 17.96
C SER A 441 9.09 -10.29 16.60
N THR A 442 7.77 -10.41 16.38
CA THR A 442 7.25 -10.71 15.04
C THR A 442 7.45 -9.56 14.04
N LYS A 443 7.45 -8.30 14.51
CA LYS A 443 7.35 -7.08 13.67
C LYS A 443 8.61 -6.20 13.69
N LEU A 444 9.49 -6.36 14.70
CA LEU A 444 10.69 -5.54 14.91
C LEU A 444 11.94 -6.38 15.16
N ASN A 445 13.12 -5.77 14.97
CA ASN A 445 14.41 -6.37 15.34
C ASN A 445 14.48 -6.66 16.85
N HIS A 446 15.03 -7.81 17.24
CA HIS A 446 15.07 -8.28 18.64
C HIS A 446 15.53 -7.22 19.66
N ALA A 447 16.70 -6.60 19.43
CA ALA A 447 17.27 -5.58 20.31
C ALA A 447 16.48 -4.25 20.39
N LEU A 448 15.45 -4.06 19.53
CA LEU A 448 14.46 -2.99 19.65
C LEU A 448 13.20 -3.48 20.37
N ALA A 449 12.74 -4.70 20.06
CA ALA A 449 11.62 -5.34 20.77
C ALA A 449 11.89 -5.43 22.28
N GLU A 450 13.09 -5.85 22.70
CA GLU A 450 13.50 -5.91 24.11
C GLU A 450 13.41 -4.56 24.84
N LYS A 451 13.72 -3.46 24.15
CA LYS A 451 13.64 -2.10 24.71
C LYS A 451 12.21 -1.58 24.82
N LEU A 452 11.36 -1.88 23.83
CA LEU A 452 9.97 -1.44 23.79
C LEU A 452 9.05 -2.29 24.68
N THR A 453 9.43 -3.54 24.95
CA THR A 453 8.70 -4.49 25.81
C THR A 453 8.33 -3.90 27.19
N PRO A 454 9.28 -3.36 28.01
CA PRO A 454 8.94 -2.76 29.30
C PRO A 454 8.10 -1.48 29.17
N ASP A 455 8.39 -0.61 28.19
CA ASP A 455 7.64 0.62 27.94
C ASP A 455 6.16 0.33 27.64
N ILE A 456 5.88 -0.70 26.84
CA ILE A 456 4.54 -1.14 26.47
C ILE A 456 3.77 -1.74 27.65
N VAL A 457 4.44 -2.55 28.48
CA VAL A 457 3.80 -3.15 29.67
C VAL A 457 3.54 -2.11 30.74
N ASP A 458 4.50 -1.24 31.06
CA ASP A 458 4.33 -0.16 32.03
C ASP A 458 3.27 0.86 31.57
N ALA A 459 3.13 1.09 30.26
CA ALA A 459 2.09 1.96 29.71
C ALA A 459 0.67 1.42 29.97
N VAL A 460 0.44 0.12 29.75
CA VAL A 460 -0.88 -0.49 30.00
C VAL A 460 -1.15 -0.61 31.51
N LEU A 461 -0.13 -0.95 32.31
CA LEU A 461 -0.24 -1.02 33.77
C LEU A 461 -0.56 0.35 34.42
N ALA A 462 -0.06 1.46 33.87
CA ALA A 462 -0.38 2.81 34.36
C ALA A 462 -1.87 3.20 34.15
N ILE A 463 -2.55 2.60 33.18
CA ILE A 463 -3.96 2.88 32.86
C ILE A 463 -4.90 1.87 33.53
N HIS A 464 -4.47 0.64 33.76
CA HIS A 464 -5.32 -0.41 34.31
C HIS A 464 -5.69 -0.13 35.78
N ARG A 465 -6.99 0.01 36.04
CA ARG A 465 -7.58 -0.11 37.39
C ARG A 465 -8.45 -1.35 37.45
N ALA A 466 -8.07 -2.35 38.24
CA ALA A 466 -9.02 -3.40 38.60
C ALA A 466 -10.23 -2.78 39.34
N PRO A 467 -11.49 -3.16 39.04
CA PRO A 467 -11.93 -4.21 38.12
C PRO A 467 -12.28 -3.74 36.69
N GLU A 468 -11.96 -2.51 36.32
CA GLU A 468 -12.29 -1.92 35.02
C GLU A 468 -11.32 -2.36 33.89
N LYS A 469 -11.81 -2.38 32.66
CA LYS A 469 -11.01 -2.73 31.47
C LYS A 469 -10.11 -1.54 31.08
N PRO A 470 -8.82 -1.75 30.75
CA PRO A 470 -7.96 -0.67 30.30
C PRO A 470 -8.49 -0.01 29.02
N ASP A 471 -8.47 1.32 28.92
CA ASP A 471 -8.75 2.02 27.66
C ASP A 471 -7.44 2.41 26.95
N LEU A 472 -7.17 1.76 25.82
CA LEU A 472 -6.00 2.01 24.98
C LEU A 472 -5.98 3.43 24.39
N HIS A 473 -7.10 4.16 24.33
CA HIS A 473 -7.09 5.57 23.88
C HIS A 473 -6.34 6.50 24.86
N MET A 474 -6.19 6.08 26.12
CA MET A 474 -5.44 6.84 27.13
C MET A 474 -3.92 6.70 26.98
N ILE A 475 -3.46 5.87 26.05
CA ILE A 475 -2.10 5.91 25.52
C ILE A 475 -2.10 6.81 24.29
N GLU A 476 -1.27 7.85 24.28
CA GLU A 476 -0.90 8.54 23.04
C GLU A 476 0.36 7.91 22.44
N ILE A 477 0.38 7.74 21.13
CA ILE A 477 1.58 7.33 20.39
C ILE A 477 2.08 8.55 19.60
N MET A 478 3.01 9.28 20.22
CA MET A 478 3.64 10.46 19.62
C MET A 478 4.84 10.04 18.77
N THR A 479 5.08 10.74 17.67
CA THR A 479 6.15 10.43 16.71
C THR A 479 7.03 11.65 16.46
N MET A 480 8.35 11.51 16.57
CA MET A 480 9.34 12.56 16.26
C MET A 480 10.38 12.07 15.27
N GLN A 481 10.67 12.86 14.24
CA GLN A 481 11.74 12.61 13.28
C GLN A 481 13.10 13.04 13.86
N HIS A 482 13.63 12.25 14.79
CA HIS A 482 14.87 12.53 15.50
C HIS A 482 15.68 11.26 15.85
N ARG A 483 17.02 11.37 15.78
CA ARG A 483 18.01 10.37 16.22
C ARG A 483 17.71 8.94 15.73
N THR A 484 17.65 7.97 16.65
CA THR A 484 17.53 6.54 16.35
C THR A 484 16.30 5.94 17.01
N LEU A 485 15.82 4.80 16.50
CA LEU A 485 14.67 4.07 17.05
C LEU A 485 14.88 3.67 18.53
N ALA A 486 16.14 3.48 18.92
CA ALA A 486 16.54 3.08 20.28
C ALA A 486 16.40 4.20 21.32
N ASP A 487 16.11 5.43 20.90
CA ASP A 487 15.80 6.56 21.79
C ASP A 487 14.28 6.72 22.02
N THR A 488 13.45 5.77 21.58
CA THR A 488 12.03 5.70 21.93
C THR A 488 11.88 5.52 23.44
N GLN A 489 10.89 6.17 24.05
CA GLN A 489 10.70 6.19 25.51
C GLN A 489 9.22 6.26 25.92
N LEU A 490 8.85 5.60 27.02
CA LEU A 490 7.62 5.87 27.76
C LEU A 490 7.73 7.18 28.55
N ILE A 491 6.78 8.08 28.33
CA ILE A 491 6.58 9.31 29.10
C ILE A 491 5.37 9.11 30.02
N ARG A 492 5.60 9.18 31.34
CA ARG A 492 4.56 9.07 32.37
C ARG A 492 3.80 10.39 32.53
N GLY A 493 3.11 10.77 31.46
CA GLY A 493 2.42 12.04 31.26
C GLY A 493 2.09 12.26 29.77
N LEU A 494 2.03 13.51 29.33
CA LEU A 494 1.59 13.85 27.97
C LEU A 494 2.66 14.59 27.15
N ALA A 495 2.93 14.10 25.93
CA ALA A 495 3.63 14.91 24.91
C ALA A 495 2.62 15.56 23.95
N LEU A 496 2.84 16.83 23.64
CA LEU A 496 2.06 17.62 22.70
C LEU A 496 2.93 18.01 21.50
N ASP A 497 2.37 17.93 20.31
CA ASP A 497 3.00 18.31 19.03
C ASP A 497 3.02 19.82 18.76
N HIS A 498 2.75 20.62 19.80
CA HIS A 498 2.76 22.08 19.76
C HIS A 498 3.51 22.61 20.98
N GLY A 499 4.36 23.62 20.77
CA GLY A 499 4.98 24.43 21.82
C GLY A 499 4.61 25.92 21.72
N ALA A 500 5.28 26.74 22.50
CA ALA A 500 5.09 28.19 22.57
C ALA A 500 5.32 28.85 21.21
N ARG A 501 4.44 29.78 20.84
CA ARG A 501 4.50 30.50 19.55
C ARG A 501 5.09 31.90 19.65
N HIS A 502 5.08 32.53 20.81
CA HIS A 502 5.82 33.77 21.06
C HIS A 502 7.24 33.45 21.58
N PRO A 503 8.30 34.13 21.12
CA PRO A 503 9.69 33.79 21.48
C PRO A 503 9.97 33.89 22.99
N ASP A 504 9.45 34.93 23.65
CA ASP A 504 9.72 35.23 25.06
C ASP A 504 8.85 34.45 26.06
N MET A 505 8.15 33.39 25.62
CA MET A 505 7.45 32.48 26.53
C MET A 505 8.44 31.60 27.31
N PRO A 506 8.12 31.25 28.57
CA PRO A 506 9.00 30.39 29.37
C PRO A 506 9.06 28.97 28.79
N LYS A 507 10.23 28.58 28.27
CA LYS A 507 10.48 27.27 27.65
C LYS A 507 10.53 26.10 28.64
N ARG A 508 10.68 26.39 29.94
CA ARG A 508 10.66 25.41 31.04
C ARG A 508 9.89 26.04 32.20
N VAL A 509 9.00 25.26 32.80
CA VAL A 509 8.06 25.68 33.82
C VAL A 509 8.01 24.56 34.88
N GLU A 510 8.40 24.88 36.11
CA GLU A 510 8.44 23.93 37.23
C GLU A 510 7.26 24.19 38.18
N ASN A 511 6.74 23.12 38.81
CA ASN A 511 5.49 23.10 39.57
C ASN A 511 4.35 23.81 38.82
N ALA A 512 4.06 23.31 37.61
CA ALA A 512 3.10 23.90 36.69
C ALA A 512 1.66 23.62 37.12
N PHE A 513 0.90 24.68 37.38
CA PHE A 513 -0.55 24.63 37.34
C PHE A 513 -1.02 24.73 35.88
N ILE A 514 -1.86 23.80 35.46
CA ILE A 514 -2.30 23.61 34.06
C ILE A 514 -3.79 23.93 33.96
N LEU A 515 -4.12 25.03 33.28
CA LEU A 515 -5.47 25.39 32.89
C LEU A 515 -5.78 24.82 31.50
N THR A 516 -6.80 23.97 31.39
CA THR A 516 -7.27 23.44 30.11
C THR A 516 -8.53 24.17 29.65
N LEU A 517 -8.50 24.71 28.42
CA LEU A 517 -9.56 25.56 27.87
C LEU A 517 -10.08 25.06 26.52
N ASN A 518 -11.36 25.32 26.26
CA ASN A 518 -12.03 25.13 24.96
C ASN A 518 -12.66 26.44 24.41
N VAL A 519 -12.34 27.59 25.03
CA VAL A 519 -12.82 28.94 24.63
C VAL A 519 -11.87 29.57 23.62
N SER A 520 -12.37 30.26 22.59
CA SER A 520 -11.49 31.00 21.68
C SER A 520 -10.89 32.23 22.36
N LEU A 521 -9.56 32.34 22.25
CA LEU A 521 -8.78 33.55 22.54
C LEU A 521 -8.25 34.14 21.22
N GLU A 522 -9.03 33.98 20.14
CA GLU A 522 -8.86 34.71 18.88
C GLU A 522 -10.00 35.72 18.73
N TYR A 523 -9.82 36.69 17.83
CA TYR A 523 -10.89 37.59 17.39
C TYR A 523 -12.05 36.77 16.80
N GLU A 524 -13.21 36.79 17.47
CA GLU A 524 -14.42 36.09 17.06
C GLU A 524 -15.33 37.04 16.27
N LYS A 525 -15.69 36.67 15.05
CA LYS A 525 -16.79 37.31 14.30
C LYS A 525 -18.12 36.84 14.86
N SER A 526 -19.14 37.70 14.82
CA SER A 526 -20.51 37.30 15.12
C SER A 526 -21.02 36.20 14.18
N GLU A 527 -21.78 35.24 14.71
CA GLU A 527 -22.39 34.16 13.91
C GLU A 527 -23.46 34.67 12.95
N ILE A 528 -24.19 35.71 13.37
CA ILE A 528 -25.06 36.52 12.51
C ILE A 528 -24.17 37.45 11.67
N ASN A 529 -24.49 37.63 10.39
CA ASN A 529 -23.84 38.62 9.52
C ASN A 529 -24.03 40.05 10.04
N SER A 530 -23.12 40.52 10.88
CA SER A 530 -23.02 41.93 11.28
C SER A 530 -22.03 42.68 10.40
N GLY A 531 -22.31 43.95 10.12
CA GLY A 531 -21.44 44.86 9.41
C GLY A 531 -21.33 46.17 10.17
N PHE A 532 -20.10 46.58 10.50
CA PHE A 532 -19.86 47.84 11.19
C PHE A 532 -19.84 49.01 10.21
N TYR A 533 -20.82 49.90 10.36
CA TYR A 533 -20.86 51.18 9.65
C TYR A 533 -20.36 52.29 10.58
N TYR A 534 -19.37 53.05 10.12
CA TYR A 534 -18.80 54.21 10.82
C TYR A 534 -18.71 55.40 9.88
N SER A 535 -18.99 56.60 10.39
CA SER A 535 -18.93 57.86 9.62
C SER A 535 -17.74 58.75 9.99
N SER A 536 -16.98 58.39 11.03
CA SER A 536 -15.77 59.08 11.49
C SER A 536 -14.62 58.11 11.76
N ALA A 537 -13.38 58.58 11.59
CA ALA A 537 -12.18 57.81 11.94
C ALA A 537 -12.16 57.43 13.43
N GLU A 538 -12.54 58.34 14.34
CA GLU A 538 -12.62 58.04 15.77
C GLU A 538 -13.59 56.90 16.10
N GLN A 539 -14.70 56.79 15.35
CA GLN A 539 -15.66 55.70 15.56
C GLN A 539 -15.06 54.36 15.16
N ARG A 540 -14.30 54.31 14.06
CA ARG A 540 -13.58 53.12 13.61
C ARG A 540 -12.60 52.62 14.69
N ASP A 541 -11.81 53.52 15.27
CA ASP A 541 -10.82 53.15 16.28
C ASP A 541 -11.49 52.66 17.57
N LYS A 542 -12.55 53.36 18.03
CA LYS A 542 -13.37 52.95 19.19
C LYS A 542 -14.07 51.61 18.97
N LEU A 543 -14.47 51.29 17.73
CA LEU A 543 -15.04 49.98 17.38
C LEU A 543 -13.99 48.86 17.46
N VAL A 544 -12.82 49.03 16.85
CA VAL A 544 -11.71 48.05 16.94
C VAL A 544 -11.27 47.81 18.40
N GLU A 545 -11.29 48.86 19.22
CA GLU A 545 -11.05 48.75 20.67
C GLU A 545 -12.20 47.97 21.38
N SER A 546 -13.46 48.19 20.98
CA SER A 546 -14.62 47.50 21.57
C SER A 546 -14.67 46.00 21.27
N GLU A 547 -14.26 45.59 20.06
CA GLU A 547 -14.14 44.17 19.71
C GLU A 547 -13.03 43.49 20.52
N ARG A 548 -11.88 44.17 20.72
CA ARG A 548 -10.77 43.67 21.54
C ARG A 548 -11.13 43.54 23.01
N LYS A 549 -11.89 44.49 23.57
CA LYS A 549 -12.35 44.46 24.98
C LYS A 549 -13.07 43.14 25.36
N PHE A 550 -13.71 42.45 24.41
CA PHE A 550 -14.30 41.13 24.66
C PHE A 550 -13.24 40.03 24.86
N VAL A 551 -12.15 40.05 24.09
CA VAL A 551 -11.02 39.12 24.26
C VAL A 551 -10.19 39.51 25.49
N ASP A 552 -9.89 40.80 25.67
CA ASP A 552 -9.15 41.31 26.82
C ASP A 552 -9.87 41.01 28.15
N ALA A 553 -11.20 41.04 28.20
CA ALA A 553 -11.98 40.63 29.37
C ALA A 553 -11.83 39.14 29.70
N LYS A 554 -11.76 38.25 28.69
CA LYS A 554 -11.43 36.82 28.89
C LYS A 554 -10.01 36.68 29.44
N LEU A 555 -9.03 37.37 28.84
CA LEU A 555 -7.62 37.31 29.26
C LEU A 555 -7.42 37.82 30.70
N ALA A 556 -8.11 38.89 31.08
CA ALA A 556 -8.04 39.48 32.41
C ALA A 556 -8.37 38.46 33.51
N LYS A 557 -9.41 37.63 33.30
CA LYS A 557 -9.81 36.57 34.24
C LYS A 557 -8.76 35.44 34.35
N ILE A 558 -8.11 35.08 33.24
CA ILE A 558 -7.01 34.09 33.25
C ILE A 558 -5.80 34.64 34.02
N VAL A 559 -5.48 35.92 33.83
CA VAL A 559 -4.41 36.62 34.55
C VAL A 559 -4.75 36.79 36.04
N GLU A 560 -6.01 37.01 36.39
CA GLU A 560 -6.47 37.07 37.78
C GLU A 560 -6.34 35.69 38.46
N LEU A 561 -6.82 34.62 37.82
CA LEU A 561 -6.67 33.25 38.33
C LEU A 561 -5.19 32.90 38.58
N LYS A 562 -4.27 33.29 37.66
CA LYS A 562 -2.82 33.14 37.91
C LYS A 562 -2.39 33.90 39.17
N LYS A 563 -2.80 35.17 39.33
CA LYS A 563 -2.41 35.99 40.50
C LYS A 563 -2.91 35.38 41.81
N GLN A 564 -4.12 34.81 41.83
CA GLN A 564 -4.67 34.13 43.00
C GLN A 564 -3.87 32.86 43.39
N VAL A 565 -3.37 32.09 42.42
CA VAL A 565 -2.73 30.78 42.66
C VAL A 565 -1.20 30.85 42.77
N CYS A 566 -0.54 31.56 41.87
CA CYS A 566 0.92 31.74 41.88
C CYS A 566 1.36 32.81 42.88
N GLY A 567 0.54 33.86 43.10
CA GLY A 567 0.95 35.02 43.89
C GLY A 567 2.25 35.64 43.36
N ASN A 568 3.17 35.96 44.27
CA ASN A 568 4.53 36.41 43.96
C ASN A 568 5.56 35.26 43.99
N ASP A 569 5.15 33.98 44.09
CA ASP A 569 6.09 32.86 44.23
C ASP A 569 6.76 32.51 42.88
N PRO A 570 8.07 32.73 42.69
CA PRO A 570 8.76 32.38 41.43
C PRO A 570 8.87 30.87 41.19
N LYS A 571 8.49 30.04 42.18
CA LYS A 571 8.52 28.58 42.12
C LYS A 571 7.25 27.93 41.55
N LYS A 572 6.17 28.70 41.35
CA LYS A 572 4.88 28.18 40.86
C LYS A 572 4.66 28.55 39.39
N GLY A 573 4.76 27.56 38.51
CA GLY A 573 4.45 27.71 37.11
C GLY A 573 2.96 27.87 36.81
N PHE A 574 2.62 28.54 35.69
CA PHE A 574 1.26 28.58 35.17
C PHE A 574 1.28 28.36 33.65
N VAL A 575 0.48 27.39 33.19
CA VAL A 575 0.43 26.92 31.81
C VAL A 575 -1.03 26.91 31.35
N VAL A 576 -1.30 27.48 30.18
CA VAL A 576 -2.62 27.45 29.54
C VAL A 576 -2.55 26.56 28.31
N ILE A 577 -3.42 25.55 28.23
CA ILE A 577 -3.52 24.67 27.07
C ILE A 577 -4.92 24.82 26.49
N ASN A 578 -5.02 25.47 25.33
CA ASN A 578 -6.29 25.74 24.66
C ASN A 578 -6.51 24.82 23.45
N GLN A 579 -7.71 24.23 23.37
CA GLN A 579 -8.18 23.49 22.19
C GLN A 579 -8.44 24.45 21.00
N LYS A 580 -8.81 25.70 21.29
CA LYS A 580 -9.05 26.75 20.31
C LYS A 580 -7.79 27.55 20.03
N GLY A 581 -7.94 28.56 19.18
CA GLY A 581 -6.89 29.50 18.85
C GLY A 581 -6.50 30.46 19.97
N ILE A 582 -5.36 31.11 19.77
CA ILE A 582 -4.88 32.26 20.55
C ILE A 582 -4.24 33.22 19.55
N ASP A 583 -4.72 34.47 19.50
CA ASP A 583 -4.20 35.51 18.60
C ASP A 583 -2.86 36.09 19.08
N PRO A 584 -2.11 36.83 18.23
CA PRO A 584 -0.84 37.41 18.62
C PRO A 584 -0.93 38.33 19.85
N LEU A 585 -1.99 39.14 19.97
CA LEU A 585 -2.10 40.12 21.06
C LEU A 585 -2.37 39.43 22.41
N SER A 586 -3.19 38.37 22.41
CA SER A 586 -3.35 37.49 23.56
C SER A 586 -2.03 36.82 23.97
N LEU A 587 -1.20 36.40 23.02
CA LEU A 587 0.12 35.82 23.32
C LEU A 587 1.02 36.86 24.01
N ASP A 588 1.05 38.11 23.55
CA ASP A 588 1.81 39.20 24.19
C ASP A 588 1.35 39.46 25.64
N VAL A 589 0.03 39.44 25.89
CA VAL A 589 -0.55 39.62 27.24
C VAL A 589 -0.17 38.46 28.16
N LEU A 590 -0.23 37.22 27.66
CA LEU A 590 0.14 36.02 28.43
C LEU A 590 1.66 35.99 28.71
N VAL A 591 2.50 36.45 27.76
CA VAL A 591 3.95 36.61 27.92
C VAL A 591 4.31 37.65 28.98
N LYS A 592 3.67 38.82 28.96
CA LYS A 592 3.88 39.88 29.98
C LYS A 592 3.55 39.40 31.40
N ASN A 593 2.68 38.40 31.53
CA ASN A 593 2.33 37.76 32.81
C ASN A 593 3.12 36.47 33.08
N GLY A 594 4.08 36.09 32.22
CA GLY A 594 4.90 34.89 32.38
C GLY A 594 4.09 33.59 32.32
N ILE A 595 3.21 33.44 31.32
CA ILE A 595 2.38 32.26 31.09
C ILE A 595 2.87 31.53 29.83
N LEU A 596 3.11 30.23 29.95
CA LEU A 596 3.28 29.35 28.79
C LEU A 596 1.89 29.07 28.21
N ALA A 597 1.63 29.48 26.98
CA ALA A 597 0.33 29.26 26.34
C ALA A 597 0.44 28.41 25.06
N LEU A 598 -0.28 27.29 25.03
CA LEU A 598 -0.44 26.42 23.88
C LEU A 598 -1.81 26.66 23.24
N ARG A 599 -1.83 26.75 21.91
CA ARG A 599 -3.05 26.94 21.11
C ARG A 599 -3.31 25.75 20.20
N ARG A 600 -4.57 25.52 19.87
CA ARG A 600 -5.06 24.53 18.90
C ARG A 600 -4.71 23.07 19.26
N ALA A 601 -4.61 22.78 20.55
CA ALA A 601 -4.37 21.42 21.05
C ALA A 601 -5.51 20.46 20.63
N LYS A 602 -5.18 19.21 20.30
CA LYS A 602 -6.14 18.19 19.87
C LYS A 602 -7.19 17.93 20.94
N ARG A 603 -8.47 17.80 20.56
CA ARG A 603 -9.58 17.48 21.50
C ARG A 603 -9.29 16.25 22.38
N ARG A 604 -8.82 15.14 21.79
CA ARG A 604 -8.44 13.92 22.54
C ARG A 604 -7.39 14.17 23.62
N ASN A 605 -6.55 15.20 23.45
CA ASN A 605 -5.53 15.55 24.42
C ASN A 605 -6.11 16.38 25.59
N MET A 606 -7.30 16.99 25.47
CA MET A 606 -8.01 17.56 26.62
C MET A 606 -8.50 16.46 27.57
N GLU A 607 -9.15 15.43 27.02
CA GLU A 607 -9.62 14.25 27.74
C GLU A 607 -8.45 13.54 28.46
N ARG A 608 -7.29 13.41 27.79
CA ARG A 608 -6.05 12.91 28.41
C ARG A 608 -5.43 13.87 29.44
N LEU A 609 -5.43 15.19 29.22
CA LEU A 609 -4.88 16.15 30.19
C LEU A 609 -5.63 16.18 31.53
N GLN A 610 -6.95 15.97 31.51
CA GLN A 610 -7.73 15.78 32.74
C GLN A 610 -7.23 14.54 33.50
N LEU A 611 -7.01 13.45 32.79
CA LEU A 611 -6.57 12.17 33.34
C LEU A 611 -5.10 12.17 33.79
N VAL A 612 -4.21 12.90 33.11
CA VAL A 612 -2.83 13.12 33.57
C VAL A 612 -2.82 14.05 34.78
N CYS A 613 -3.29 15.29 34.61
CA CYS A 613 -3.00 16.39 35.54
C CYS A 613 -4.02 16.52 36.69
N GLY A 614 -5.14 15.79 36.62
CA GLY A 614 -6.24 15.83 37.60
C GLY A 614 -7.20 17.02 37.49
N GLY A 615 -6.95 17.96 36.58
CA GLY A 615 -7.77 19.17 36.39
C GLY A 615 -9.04 18.94 35.56
N VAL A 616 -9.96 19.90 35.58
CA VAL A 616 -11.20 19.90 34.79
C VAL A 616 -11.04 20.84 33.59
N ALA A 617 -11.42 20.39 32.39
CA ALA A 617 -11.33 21.24 31.20
C ALA A 617 -12.52 22.20 31.10
N GLN A 618 -12.24 23.49 30.97
CA GLN A 618 -13.24 24.54 31.03
C GLN A 618 -13.76 25.00 29.67
N ASN A 619 -15.09 25.17 29.61
CA ASN A 619 -15.83 25.65 28.44
C ASN A 619 -16.22 27.13 28.55
N SER A 620 -16.05 27.76 29.72
CA SER A 620 -16.15 29.21 29.91
C SER A 620 -14.90 29.72 30.64
N VAL A 621 -14.65 31.03 30.55
CA VAL A 621 -13.60 31.74 31.33
C VAL A 621 -14.22 32.43 32.56
N ASP A 622 -15.53 32.34 32.72
CA ASP A 622 -16.27 33.00 33.80
C ASP A 622 -16.28 32.17 35.09
N ASP A 623 -16.43 30.85 34.96
CA ASP A 623 -16.60 29.89 36.07
C ASP A 623 -15.27 29.22 36.51
N MET A 624 -14.16 29.96 36.48
CA MET A 624 -12.84 29.43 36.83
C MET A 624 -12.54 29.57 38.33
N THR A 625 -12.51 28.45 39.07
CA THR A 625 -11.96 28.39 40.44
C THR A 625 -10.55 27.78 40.44
N PRO A 626 -9.74 27.99 41.50
CA PRO A 626 -8.43 27.35 41.64
C PRO A 626 -8.47 25.81 41.59
N ASP A 627 -9.54 25.18 42.08
CA ASP A 627 -9.69 23.73 42.21
C ASP A 627 -9.80 23.00 40.87
N VAL A 628 -10.11 23.75 39.80
CA VAL A 628 -10.19 23.28 38.41
C VAL A 628 -8.82 22.96 37.82
N LEU A 629 -7.75 23.56 38.36
CA LEU A 629 -6.41 23.50 37.77
C LEU A 629 -5.77 22.12 37.94
N GLY A 630 -5.25 21.57 36.83
CA GLY A 630 -4.38 20.40 36.89
C GLY A 630 -2.99 20.77 37.44
N TRP A 631 -2.23 19.77 37.88
CA TRP A 631 -0.87 19.95 38.39
C TRP A 631 0.12 19.01 37.70
N ALA A 632 1.32 19.50 37.39
CA ALA A 632 2.48 18.71 36.95
C ALA A 632 3.78 19.27 37.55
N GLY A 633 4.73 18.40 37.90
CA GLY A 633 6.03 18.82 38.44
C GLY A 633 6.88 19.57 37.41
N LEU A 634 6.89 19.10 36.16
CA LEU A 634 7.69 19.69 35.08
C LEU A 634 6.89 19.81 33.77
N VAL A 635 6.89 21.02 33.20
CA VAL A 635 6.42 21.26 31.82
C VAL A 635 7.53 21.97 31.05
N TYR A 636 7.95 21.40 29.91
CA TYR A 636 9.01 22.01 29.10
C TYR A 636 8.81 21.85 27.60
N GLU A 637 9.31 22.81 26.84
CA GLU A 637 9.37 22.77 25.38
C GLU A 637 10.71 22.19 24.91
N HIS A 638 10.64 21.17 24.07
CA HIS A 638 11.74 20.69 23.26
C HIS A 638 11.54 21.13 21.81
N GLN A 639 12.37 22.06 21.35
CA GLN A 639 12.36 22.54 19.97
C GLN A 639 13.33 21.71 19.10
N LEU A 640 12.86 21.26 17.94
CA LEU A 640 13.62 20.51 16.96
C LEU A 640 13.47 21.19 15.58
N GLY A 641 14.41 22.06 15.25
CA GLY A 641 14.29 22.93 14.08
C GLY A 641 13.10 23.88 14.21
N GLU A 642 12.14 23.78 13.29
CA GLU A 642 10.88 24.53 13.33
C GLU A 642 9.78 23.83 14.16
N GLU A 643 9.90 22.52 14.38
CA GLU A 643 8.97 21.75 15.20
C GLU A 643 9.20 22.03 16.69
N LYS A 644 8.11 22.06 17.45
CA LYS A 644 8.09 22.41 18.87
C LYS A 644 7.17 21.47 19.61
N TYR A 645 7.72 20.70 20.53
CA TYR A 645 6.99 19.73 21.34
C TYR A 645 6.96 20.18 22.79
N THR A 646 5.81 20.10 23.46
CA THR A 646 5.73 20.33 24.91
C THR A 646 5.50 19.02 25.63
N PHE A 647 6.33 18.76 26.63
CA PHE A 647 6.21 17.62 27.53
C PHE A 647 5.61 18.05 28.86
N VAL A 648 4.72 17.21 29.40
CA VAL A 648 4.13 17.32 30.74
C VAL A 648 4.55 16.07 31.50
N GLU A 649 5.42 16.23 32.50
CA GLU A 649 6.09 15.16 33.24
C GLU A 649 6.00 15.40 34.76
N GLU A 650 6.51 14.43 35.55
CA GLU A 650 6.50 14.46 37.02
C GLU A 650 5.09 14.64 37.62
N VAL A 651 4.14 13.80 37.21
CA VAL A 651 2.72 13.89 37.61
C VAL A 651 2.35 12.80 38.63
N LYS A 652 1.45 13.13 39.58
CA LYS A 652 1.20 12.32 40.79
C LYS A 652 0.59 10.95 40.54
N ASP A 653 -0.38 10.88 39.64
CA ASP A 653 -1.13 9.67 39.25
C ASP A 653 -1.38 9.74 37.73
N PRO A 654 -0.43 9.28 36.89
CA PRO A 654 -0.51 9.45 35.44
C PRO A 654 -1.48 8.42 34.83
N LYS A 655 -2.78 8.71 34.90
CA LYS A 655 -3.89 7.86 34.40
C LYS A 655 -3.96 7.77 32.87
N SER A 656 -3.05 8.45 32.18
CA SER A 656 -2.83 8.47 30.74
C SER A 656 -1.34 8.72 30.52
N VAL A 657 -0.77 8.15 29.45
CA VAL A 657 0.67 8.13 29.19
C VAL A 657 0.96 8.33 27.71
N THR A 658 2.19 8.69 27.36
CA THR A 658 2.62 8.82 25.97
C THR A 658 3.81 7.91 25.67
N ILE A 659 3.69 7.05 24.68
CA ILE A 659 4.86 6.40 24.09
C ILE A 659 5.41 7.34 23.02
N LEU A 660 6.61 7.87 23.24
CA LEU A 660 7.30 8.74 22.31
C LEU A 660 8.23 7.92 21.41
N ILE A 661 7.76 7.62 20.20
CA ILE A 661 8.55 6.97 19.15
C ILE A 661 9.45 8.02 18.50
N LYS A 662 10.77 7.78 18.54
CA LYS A 662 11.77 8.56 17.81
C LYS A 662 12.31 7.75 16.64
N GLY A 663 12.73 8.40 15.56
CA GLY A 663 13.43 7.72 14.46
C GLY A 663 13.93 8.67 13.38
N PRO A 664 14.86 8.23 12.52
CA PRO A 664 15.40 9.09 11.45
C PRO A 664 14.47 9.17 10.23
N ASN A 665 13.70 8.12 9.96
CA ASN A 665 12.93 7.97 8.72
C ASN A 665 11.43 7.76 9.03
N GLN A 666 10.55 8.43 8.29
CA GLN A 666 9.11 8.29 8.47
C GLN A 666 8.60 6.84 8.28
N HIS A 667 9.20 6.06 7.37
CA HIS A 667 8.81 4.67 7.15
C HIS A 667 9.20 3.74 8.31
N THR A 668 10.32 3.97 9.00
CA THR A 668 10.66 3.18 10.21
C THR A 668 9.83 3.59 11.41
N ILE A 669 9.51 4.88 11.55
CA ILE A 669 8.57 5.38 12.55
C ILE A 669 7.18 4.75 12.38
N ALA A 670 6.69 4.62 11.15
CA ALA A 670 5.42 3.94 10.84
C ALA A 670 5.44 2.46 11.27
N GLN A 671 6.48 1.71 10.87
CA GLN A 671 6.64 0.30 11.26
C GLN A 671 6.66 0.12 12.79
N VAL A 672 7.40 0.97 13.52
CA VAL A 672 7.45 0.91 14.99
C VAL A 672 6.11 1.31 15.61
N LYS A 673 5.39 2.28 15.05
CA LYS A 673 4.06 2.69 15.51
C LYS A 673 3.03 1.57 15.39
N ASP A 674 3.03 0.87 14.26
CA ASP A 674 2.12 -0.25 14.01
C ASP A 674 2.48 -1.43 14.95
N ALA A 675 3.77 -1.74 15.12
CA ALA A 675 4.22 -2.77 16.08
C ALA A 675 3.89 -2.43 17.56
N VAL A 676 4.01 -1.15 17.96
CA VAL A 676 3.65 -0.67 19.31
C VAL A 676 2.14 -0.81 19.55
N ARG A 677 1.29 -0.44 18.58
CA ARG A 677 -0.18 -0.62 18.64
C ARG A 677 -0.53 -2.09 18.93
N ASP A 678 0.09 -3.02 18.21
CA ASP A 678 -0.26 -4.44 18.30
C ASP A 678 0.29 -5.10 19.57
N GLY A 679 1.48 -4.69 20.02
CA GLY A 679 2.04 -5.10 21.32
C GLY A 679 1.19 -4.63 22.50
N LEU A 680 0.77 -3.35 22.50
CA LEU A 680 -0.19 -2.81 23.46
C LEU A 680 -1.52 -3.59 23.46
N ARG A 681 -2.02 -3.94 22.28
CA ARG A 681 -3.29 -4.66 22.15
C ARG A 681 -3.18 -6.11 22.58
N SER A 682 -2.02 -6.74 22.40
CA SER A 682 -1.71 -8.09 22.92
C SER A 682 -1.68 -8.12 24.46
N VAL A 683 -1.03 -7.14 25.11
CA VAL A 683 -1.05 -6.99 26.58
C VAL A 683 -2.47 -6.75 27.09
N TYR A 684 -3.25 -5.90 26.41
CA TYR A 684 -4.67 -5.68 26.71
C TYR A 684 -5.52 -6.95 26.58
N ASN A 685 -5.30 -7.78 25.56
CA ASN A 685 -5.98 -9.08 25.40
C ASN A 685 -5.75 -9.95 26.64
N THR A 686 -4.50 -10.14 27.06
CA THR A 686 -4.14 -10.98 28.22
C THR A 686 -4.78 -10.49 29.52
N ILE A 687 -4.82 -9.17 29.75
CA ILE A 687 -5.46 -8.58 30.94
C ILE A 687 -6.98 -8.81 30.95
N VAL A 688 -7.63 -8.78 29.78
CA VAL A 688 -9.10 -8.96 29.66
C VAL A 688 -9.52 -10.43 29.63
N ASP A 689 -8.71 -11.31 29.05
CA ASP A 689 -9.00 -12.74 28.90
C ASP A 689 -8.59 -13.57 30.14
N GLY A 690 -7.67 -13.07 30.98
CA GLY A 690 -7.19 -13.74 32.20
C GLY A 690 -6.42 -15.05 31.97
N CYS A 691 -6.03 -15.33 30.72
CA CYS A 691 -5.35 -16.55 30.32
C CYS A 691 -4.43 -16.33 29.11
N VAL A 692 -3.46 -17.22 28.95
CA VAL A 692 -2.49 -17.24 27.84
C VAL A 692 -2.46 -18.62 27.20
N ILE A 693 -1.93 -18.72 25.98
CA ILE A 693 -1.75 -19.99 25.27
C ILE A 693 -0.26 -20.19 24.93
N PRO A 694 0.32 -21.39 25.14
CA PRO A 694 1.64 -21.73 24.64
C PRO A 694 1.73 -21.50 23.12
N GLY A 695 2.65 -20.62 22.69
CA GLY A 695 2.80 -20.20 21.30
C GLY A 695 3.62 -21.19 20.46
N ALA A 696 4.49 -20.67 19.58
CA ALA A 696 5.43 -21.44 18.77
C ALA A 696 4.80 -22.61 17.95
N GLY A 697 3.51 -22.51 17.60
CA GLY A 697 2.78 -23.55 16.85
C GLY A 697 2.22 -24.71 17.69
N ALA A 698 2.45 -24.73 19.01
CA ALA A 698 2.14 -25.86 19.88
C ALA A 698 0.63 -26.19 19.92
N PHE A 699 -0.23 -25.16 20.06
CA PHE A 699 -1.68 -25.34 20.01
C PHE A 699 -2.14 -26.01 18.70
N GLN A 700 -1.55 -25.63 17.56
CA GLN A 700 -1.96 -26.14 16.24
C GLN A 700 -1.59 -27.61 16.06
N VAL A 701 -0.41 -28.03 16.51
CA VAL A 701 -0.01 -29.46 16.49
C VAL A 701 -0.89 -30.27 17.44
N ALA A 702 -1.05 -29.83 18.69
CA ALA A 702 -1.88 -30.52 19.68
C ALA A 702 -3.36 -30.62 19.25
N CYS A 703 -3.92 -29.57 18.64
CA CYS A 703 -5.29 -29.58 18.14
C CYS A 703 -5.44 -30.49 16.90
N ALA A 704 -4.46 -30.53 16.00
CA ALA A 704 -4.46 -31.45 14.87
C ALA A 704 -4.40 -32.92 15.32
N GLN A 705 -3.57 -33.22 16.33
CA GLN A 705 -3.51 -34.55 16.96
C GLN A 705 -4.82 -34.92 17.66
N HIS A 706 -5.45 -34.00 18.40
CA HIS A 706 -6.75 -34.22 19.03
C HIS A 706 -7.85 -34.54 17.99
N LEU A 707 -7.87 -33.82 16.86
CA LEU A 707 -8.85 -34.06 15.78
C LEU A 707 -8.60 -35.36 15.01
N LYS A 708 -7.33 -35.75 14.80
CA LYS A 708 -6.97 -37.07 14.22
C LYS A 708 -7.03 -38.22 15.23
N SER A 709 -7.35 -37.96 16.51
CA SER A 709 -7.40 -38.99 17.55
C SER A 709 -8.54 -39.98 17.35
N ASP A 710 -8.27 -41.22 17.74
CA ASP A 710 -9.20 -42.34 17.67
C ASP A 710 -10.49 -42.13 18.49
N ALA A 711 -10.44 -41.22 19.48
CA ALA A 711 -11.60 -40.81 20.28
C ALA A 711 -12.58 -39.94 19.46
N PHE A 712 -12.05 -38.94 18.74
CA PHE A 712 -12.87 -38.06 17.89
C PHE A 712 -13.24 -38.73 16.56
N GLY A 713 -12.35 -39.54 15.99
CA GLY A 713 -12.60 -40.35 14.80
C GLY A 713 -13.76 -41.37 14.96
N LYS A 714 -14.24 -41.62 16.18
CA LYS A 714 -15.41 -42.47 16.48
C LYS A 714 -16.72 -41.68 16.66
N THR A 715 -16.67 -40.38 16.98
CA THR A 715 -17.90 -39.55 17.12
C THR A 715 -18.43 -39.11 15.75
N VAL A 716 -17.54 -38.74 14.83
CA VAL A 716 -17.89 -38.28 13.48
C VAL A 716 -18.24 -39.46 12.57
N LYS A 717 -19.45 -39.44 11.99
CA LYS A 717 -19.99 -40.54 11.17
C LYS A 717 -20.05 -40.20 9.69
N GLY A 718 -19.88 -41.22 8.84
CA GLY A 718 -20.02 -41.10 7.39
C GLY A 718 -18.92 -40.25 6.73
N LYS A 719 -19.24 -39.65 5.57
CA LYS A 719 -18.27 -38.96 4.70
C LYS A 719 -17.68 -37.66 5.29
N ALA A 720 -18.27 -37.10 6.35
CA ALA A 720 -17.78 -35.88 7.01
C ALA A 720 -16.37 -36.04 7.62
N LYS A 721 -15.91 -37.29 7.85
CA LYS A 721 -14.55 -37.59 8.34
C LYS A 721 -13.45 -36.95 7.50
N TRP A 722 -13.58 -36.94 6.17
CA TRP A 722 -12.60 -36.32 5.27
C TRP A 722 -12.51 -34.80 5.46
N GLY A 723 -13.64 -34.15 5.81
CA GLY A 723 -13.63 -32.74 6.21
C GLY A 723 -12.89 -32.50 7.53
N VAL A 724 -12.96 -33.42 8.49
CA VAL A 724 -12.19 -33.34 9.74
C VAL A 724 -10.69 -33.52 9.50
N GLU A 725 -10.32 -34.49 8.66
CA GLU A 725 -8.92 -34.75 8.32
C GLU A 725 -8.28 -33.56 7.59
N ALA A 726 -8.95 -33.04 6.56
CA ALA A 726 -8.53 -31.82 5.86
C ALA A 726 -8.42 -30.59 6.78
N PHE A 727 -9.30 -30.48 7.78
CA PHE A 727 -9.21 -29.40 8.77
C PHE A 727 -7.99 -29.57 9.68
N ALA A 728 -7.72 -30.79 10.16
CA ALA A 728 -6.57 -31.09 11.01
C ALA A 728 -5.24 -30.85 10.27
N ASP A 729 -5.12 -31.23 8.99
CA ASP A 729 -3.91 -30.97 8.21
C ASP A 729 -3.73 -29.49 7.83
N ALA A 730 -4.83 -28.73 7.70
CA ALA A 730 -4.79 -27.29 7.46
C ALA A 730 -4.31 -26.48 8.69
N LEU A 731 -4.65 -26.90 9.92
CA LEU A 731 -4.12 -26.27 11.14
C LEU A 731 -2.58 -26.25 11.18
N LEU A 732 -1.95 -27.29 10.63
CA LEU A 732 -0.50 -27.43 10.58
C LEU A 732 0.19 -26.41 9.64
N VAL A 733 -0.55 -25.57 8.91
CA VAL A 733 0.06 -24.49 8.09
C VAL A 733 0.94 -23.56 8.92
N ILE A 734 0.57 -23.28 10.17
CA ILE A 734 1.29 -22.33 11.04
C ILE A 734 2.71 -22.86 11.39
N PRO A 735 2.89 -24.03 12.03
CA PRO A 735 4.24 -24.57 12.26
C PRO A 735 5.00 -24.81 10.94
N LYS A 736 4.35 -25.31 9.88
CA LYS A 736 4.99 -25.53 8.56
C LYS A 736 5.55 -24.23 7.95
N THR A 737 4.88 -23.10 8.13
CA THR A 737 5.30 -21.80 7.60
C THR A 737 6.33 -21.10 8.51
N LEU A 738 6.27 -21.33 9.82
CA LEU A 738 7.32 -20.89 10.76
C LEU A 738 8.67 -21.57 10.52
N ALA A 739 8.69 -22.89 10.31
CA ALA A 739 9.90 -23.64 9.94
C ALA A 739 10.47 -23.13 8.60
N ALA A 740 9.62 -23.05 7.56
CA ALA A 740 10.01 -22.58 6.23
C ALA A 740 10.58 -21.14 6.22
N ASN A 741 10.03 -20.24 7.04
CA ASN A 741 10.52 -18.87 7.14
C ASN A 741 11.83 -18.74 7.96
N SER A 742 12.19 -19.77 8.74
CA SER A 742 13.45 -19.83 9.50
C SER A 742 14.56 -20.57 8.73
N GLY A 743 14.22 -21.28 7.66
CA GLY A 743 15.17 -22.01 6.81
C GLY A 743 15.41 -23.47 7.21
N HIS A 744 14.70 -23.96 8.21
CA HIS A 744 14.73 -25.36 8.67
C HIS A 744 13.85 -26.26 7.78
N ASP A 745 14.08 -27.57 7.79
CA ASP A 745 13.20 -28.48 7.04
C ASP A 745 11.80 -28.57 7.66
N VAL A 746 10.80 -28.54 6.79
CA VAL A 746 9.38 -28.42 7.16
C VAL A 746 8.77 -29.76 7.58
N GLN A 747 9.34 -30.89 7.15
CA GLN A 747 8.89 -32.23 7.54
C GLN A 747 9.60 -32.69 8.80
N ASP A 748 10.93 -32.53 8.90
CA ASP A 748 11.71 -33.02 10.05
C ASP A 748 11.29 -32.31 11.35
N SER A 749 11.26 -30.97 11.37
CA SER A 749 10.78 -30.20 12.53
C SER A 749 9.32 -30.55 12.91
N LEU A 750 8.45 -30.77 11.92
CA LEU A 750 7.05 -31.13 12.15
C LEU A 750 6.90 -32.56 12.70
N ALA A 751 7.72 -33.50 12.23
CA ALA A 751 7.74 -34.87 12.73
C ALA A 751 8.22 -34.93 14.18
N ALA A 752 9.27 -34.18 14.52
CA ALA A 752 9.76 -34.06 15.89
C ALA A 752 8.68 -33.47 16.83
N MET A 753 8.04 -32.36 16.45
CA MET A 753 6.91 -31.79 17.22
C MET A 753 5.76 -32.79 17.37
N TRP A 754 5.49 -33.60 16.35
CA TRP A 754 4.41 -34.57 16.36
C TRP A 754 4.71 -35.75 17.31
N ASP A 755 5.95 -36.23 17.36
CA ASP A 755 6.34 -37.34 18.22
C ASP A 755 6.52 -36.94 19.70
N GLU A 756 6.87 -35.68 19.98
CA GLU A 756 6.74 -35.11 21.34
C GLU A 756 5.27 -34.90 21.75
N GLY A 757 4.41 -34.43 20.84
CA GLY A 757 2.96 -34.33 21.09
C GLY A 757 2.30 -35.67 21.44
N LYS A 758 2.74 -36.78 20.81
CA LYS A 758 2.30 -38.15 21.17
C LYS A 758 2.64 -38.56 22.61
N GLN A 759 3.73 -38.04 23.17
CA GLN A 759 4.14 -38.30 24.55
C GLN A 759 3.33 -37.48 25.57
N GLY A 760 2.53 -36.51 25.10
CA GLY A 760 1.73 -35.60 25.93
C GLY A 760 2.43 -34.28 26.26
N ASN A 761 3.61 -34.03 25.70
CA ASN A 761 4.38 -32.81 25.93
C ASN A 761 3.85 -31.63 25.10
N ILE A 762 4.00 -30.40 25.61
CA ILE A 762 3.63 -29.17 24.89
C ILE A 762 4.76 -28.81 23.91
N ALA A 763 4.75 -29.46 22.74
CA ALA A 763 5.78 -29.28 21.71
C ALA A 763 5.61 -27.97 20.92
N GLY A 764 6.51 -27.01 21.13
CA GLY A 764 6.72 -25.81 20.29
C GLY A 764 7.93 -25.94 19.38
N LEU A 765 7.99 -25.11 18.33
CA LEU A 765 9.15 -25.04 17.42
C LEU A 765 10.11 -23.92 17.85
N ASP A 766 11.39 -24.24 18.09
CA ASP A 766 12.43 -23.20 18.12
C ASP A 766 12.77 -22.78 16.68
N LEU A 767 12.85 -21.48 16.48
CA LEU A 767 13.15 -20.87 15.19
C LEU A 767 14.66 -20.69 14.99
N ASN A 768 15.46 -20.80 16.05
CA ASN A 768 16.92 -20.70 15.98
C ASN A 768 17.57 -22.05 15.63
N THR A 769 17.25 -23.12 16.36
CA THR A 769 17.78 -24.47 16.11
C THR A 769 16.97 -25.27 15.10
N GLY A 770 15.65 -25.10 15.06
CA GLY A 770 14.73 -25.97 14.32
C GLY A 770 14.23 -27.19 15.10
N ASP A 771 14.70 -27.37 16.33
CA ASP A 771 14.30 -28.44 17.25
C ASP A 771 12.99 -28.12 18.00
N VAL A 772 12.52 -29.09 18.78
CA VAL A 772 11.35 -28.93 19.66
C VAL A 772 11.75 -28.29 20.99
N MET A 773 10.97 -27.30 21.42
CA MET A 773 11.11 -26.59 22.70
C MET A 773 9.78 -26.56 23.46
N ASP A 774 9.81 -26.33 24.77
CA ASP A 774 8.62 -26.00 25.56
C ASP A 774 8.35 -24.48 25.50
N PRO A 775 7.25 -24.01 24.87
CA PRO A 775 6.93 -22.58 24.81
C PRO A 775 6.73 -21.94 26.20
N VAL A 776 6.37 -22.74 27.20
CA VAL A 776 6.08 -22.25 28.56
C VAL A 776 7.37 -21.83 29.27
N GLN A 777 8.47 -22.55 29.03
CA GLN A 777 9.79 -22.28 29.62
C GLN A 777 10.48 -21.10 28.94
N GLU A 778 10.50 -21.05 27.61
CA GLU A 778 11.03 -19.91 26.83
C GLU A 778 10.15 -18.64 26.93
N GLY A 779 8.92 -18.79 27.44
CA GLY A 779 8.00 -17.68 27.66
C GLY A 779 7.32 -17.16 26.39
N VAL A 780 7.13 -18.03 25.39
CA VAL A 780 6.47 -17.68 24.13
C VAL A 780 4.96 -17.91 24.25
N TYR A 781 4.18 -16.83 24.30
CA TYR A 781 2.74 -16.87 24.59
C TYR A 781 1.88 -16.12 23.56
N ASP A 782 0.82 -16.78 23.10
CA ASP A 782 -0.25 -16.22 22.26
C ASP A 782 -1.47 -15.80 23.10
N SER A 783 -2.23 -14.80 22.60
CA SER A 783 -3.49 -14.36 23.20
C SER A 783 -4.64 -15.34 22.91
N TYR A 784 -5.37 -15.78 23.93
CA TYR A 784 -6.53 -16.68 23.80
C TYR A 784 -7.57 -16.17 22.78
N ARG A 785 -7.99 -14.90 22.88
CA ARG A 785 -8.98 -14.31 21.96
C ARG A 785 -8.51 -14.20 20.51
N VAL A 786 -7.20 -14.10 20.26
CA VAL A 786 -6.65 -14.10 18.88
C VAL A 786 -6.91 -15.46 18.23
N LEU A 787 -6.46 -16.55 18.86
CA LEU A 787 -6.63 -17.90 18.33
C LEU A 787 -8.12 -18.31 18.22
N ARG A 788 -8.92 -18.00 19.25
CA ARG A 788 -10.37 -18.24 19.27
C ARG A 788 -11.08 -17.63 18.06
N ASN A 789 -10.85 -16.33 17.82
CA ASN A 789 -11.49 -15.62 16.72
C ASN A 789 -10.89 -16.01 15.35
N CYS A 790 -9.60 -16.34 15.31
CA CYS A 790 -8.90 -16.79 14.11
C CYS A 790 -9.51 -18.09 13.55
N ILE A 791 -9.66 -19.13 14.39
CA ILE A 791 -10.29 -20.42 14.01
C ILE A 791 -11.75 -20.22 13.59
N ALA A 792 -12.52 -19.45 14.37
CA ALA A 792 -13.93 -19.23 14.09
C ALA A 792 -14.16 -18.50 12.76
N SER A 793 -13.33 -17.49 12.47
CA SER A 793 -13.43 -16.67 11.26
C SER A 793 -12.95 -17.42 10.03
N SER A 794 -11.77 -18.05 10.07
CA SER A 794 -11.20 -18.77 8.93
C SER A 794 -12.12 -19.90 8.45
N THR A 795 -12.66 -20.69 9.40
CA THR A 795 -13.62 -21.76 9.09
C THR A 795 -14.88 -21.22 8.41
N GLY A 796 -15.44 -20.11 8.90
CA GLY A 796 -16.65 -19.51 8.35
C GLY A 796 -16.46 -19.00 6.92
N ILE A 797 -15.33 -18.35 6.64
CA ILE A 797 -14.99 -17.84 5.31
C ILE A 797 -14.75 -19.00 4.34
N ALA A 798 -13.91 -19.96 4.71
CA ALA A 798 -13.61 -21.13 3.87
C ALA A 798 -14.89 -21.92 3.54
N SER A 799 -15.75 -22.16 4.55
CA SER A 799 -17.02 -22.87 4.35
C SER A 799 -17.97 -22.12 3.41
N ASN A 800 -18.08 -20.80 3.54
CA ASN A 800 -18.90 -20.00 2.62
C ASN A 800 -18.35 -20.03 1.18
N LEU A 801 -17.02 -19.92 1.00
CA LEU A 801 -16.38 -19.93 -0.32
C LEU A 801 -16.44 -21.28 -1.04
N LEU A 802 -16.46 -22.39 -0.29
CA LEU A 802 -16.67 -23.75 -0.81
C LEU A 802 -18.13 -24.04 -1.21
N LEU A 803 -19.09 -23.26 -0.71
CA LEU A 803 -20.51 -23.38 -1.05
C LEU A 803 -20.93 -22.48 -2.23
N CYS A 804 -20.06 -21.59 -2.70
CA CYS A 804 -20.30 -20.79 -3.91
C CYS A 804 -20.18 -21.63 -5.18
N ASP A 805 -21.26 -21.75 -5.95
CA ASP A 805 -21.27 -22.44 -7.25
C ASP A 805 -21.15 -21.49 -8.45
N GLU A 806 -21.76 -20.30 -8.45
CA GLU A 806 -21.56 -19.33 -9.53
C GLU A 806 -20.96 -17.99 -9.07
N LEU A 807 -19.93 -17.53 -9.79
CA LEU A 807 -19.41 -16.16 -9.66
C LEU A 807 -20.04 -15.30 -10.74
N LEU A 808 -20.99 -14.44 -10.35
CA LEU A 808 -21.77 -13.58 -11.24
C LEU A 808 -21.35 -12.11 -11.15
N LYS A 809 -21.06 -11.51 -12.30
CA LYS A 809 -20.73 -10.08 -12.44
C LYS A 809 -21.68 -9.45 -13.45
N ALA A 810 -22.84 -9.03 -12.94
CA ALA A 810 -23.79 -8.19 -13.66
C ALA A 810 -23.64 -6.74 -13.19
N ARG A 811 -23.35 -5.81 -14.11
CA ARG A 811 -23.34 -4.37 -13.84
C ARG A 811 -24.62 -3.76 -14.37
N GLN A 812 -25.37 -3.06 -13.51
CA GLN A 812 -26.39 -2.13 -13.97
C GLN A 812 -25.66 -1.00 -14.71
N MET A 813 -25.80 -0.95 -16.05
CA MET A 813 -25.46 0.26 -16.79
C MET A 813 -26.37 1.37 -16.25
N GLY A 814 -25.79 2.46 -15.76
CA GLY A 814 -26.56 3.53 -15.14
C GLY A 814 -27.64 4.03 -16.10
N ARG A 815 -28.83 4.36 -15.58
CA ARG A 815 -29.87 5.02 -16.37
C ARG A 815 -29.27 6.29 -16.98
N SER A 816 -28.96 6.26 -18.28
CA SER A 816 -28.94 7.47 -19.09
C SER A 816 -30.30 8.12 -18.90
N GLY A 817 -30.34 9.34 -18.35
CA GLY A 817 -31.59 10.02 -18.08
C GLY A 817 -32.44 10.06 -19.36
N GLY A 818 -33.63 9.47 -19.31
CA GLY A 818 -34.61 9.71 -20.37
C GLY A 818 -34.94 11.20 -20.42
N PRO A 819 -35.33 11.74 -21.59
CA PRO A 819 -35.82 13.12 -21.66
C PRO A 819 -36.94 13.28 -20.65
N GLY A 820 -36.82 14.28 -19.76
CA GLY A 820 -37.73 14.44 -18.64
C GLY A 820 -39.16 14.70 -19.14
N GLY A 821 -40.07 13.78 -18.82
CA GLY A 821 -41.49 14.09 -18.86
C GLY A 821 -41.78 15.18 -17.84
N MET A 822 -42.44 16.24 -18.28
CA MET A 822 -43.12 17.15 -17.37
C MET A 822 -44.36 16.41 -16.83
N GLU A 823 -44.49 16.33 -15.52
CA GLU A 823 -45.76 16.02 -14.84
C GLU A 823 -46.22 17.31 -14.15
N GLU A 824 -47.50 17.63 -14.31
CA GLU A 824 -48.19 18.80 -13.73
C GLU A 824 -48.75 18.50 -12.32
#